data_AF-A0ABC8M8Y0-F1
#
_entry.id   AF-A0ABC8M8Y0-F1
#
_cell.length_a   1.000
_cell.length_b   1.000
_cell.length_c   1.000
_cell.angle_alpha   90.00
_cell.angle_beta   90.00
_cell.angle_gamma   90.00
#
_symmetry.space_group_name_H-M   'P 1'
#
loop_
_entity.id
_entity.type
_entity.pdbx_description
1 polymer ?
#
loop_
_entity_poly.entity_id
_entity_poly.type
_entity_poly.pdbx_seq_one_letter_code
_entity_poly.pdbx_strand_id
1 'polypeptide(L)'
;MKFGKEFSSQMVPEWQQAYMDYDFLKTLLKEIVRFKLRTNNAPTRGGAKNHQGGGGLNRKMTLYRAFSGLVSTPGRQRRGNNPHDVEEGVQLTATTTTTSGPVLVNNTGDRGYETTFLMAAEEGGEYELVFFRRLDDEFNKVNKFYKEKVDEVLKEAVVLNKQMDALIAFRVKVENPEGWGWDDRAVEITRLASDIATSAAALSASTPAGAKSMKVRSQAHMEAIHEGGSSKAGQLEDDDEEEEEAQAEIVASVSTGASDVNTTRMRAGRPAPLDILDRVTINNTKETPRSTIKRVLQVSKQTDLKFSRENLMKVEEKLRSAFIVFYQKLRLLKSYSFLNVLAFSKILKKYDKITSRDATKPYMKVVDSSYLGSSDEVVRLMERVEATFIKHFANANRTKGMNILRPMAKRERHRLTFSTGFSAGCVFSLIVALAAIIRTRNLLQEEGQKQYMNTMFPLYSFFGFIVLHIIMYAANIYYWRRYKVNYSFIFGFKQGTELGYRQVLLVGFSIGVFALLCVLANLDMEANPKTKDYKTFTELLPLFLLLAMFVVLVLPFNFFYRSSRFFFLTCLFHCLAAPLYKVTLPDFFLGDQLTSQVQALRSIEFYICYYGWGDFKHRQNTCNKSGVYNTFLFIVAVIPYASRLLQCLRRLFEEKNSEQGWNGLKYFLTIVAVCLRTACSIQKGQILWKVFAAIFSAAAAIFSTYWDFVHDWGLLNRSSENRWLRDKLLVPQKNVYFIAMILNVLLRFAWIQTVMDFNFTFMHTQTMVAVVASLEIIRRGIWNFFRLENEHLNNVGKYRAFKSVPLPFTYGENGDKDD
;
A
#
# COMPACT_ATOMS: atom_id res chain seq x y z
N MET A 1 19.02 17.38 -6.14
CA MET A 1 17.87 17.50 -5.21
C MET A 1 18.40 17.86 -3.81
N LYS A 2 17.67 18.59 -2.95
CA LYS A 2 18.11 18.85 -1.56
C LYS A 2 17.92 17.57 -0.74
N PHE A 3 18.97 17.05 -0.09
CA PHE A 3 18.95 15.78 0.66
C PHE A 3 17.73 15.58 1.58
N GLY A 4 17.24 16.63 2.26
CA GLY A 4 16.04 16.49 3.10
C GLY A 4 14.78 16.05 2.32
N LYS A 5 14.59 16.52 1.07
CA LYS A 5 13.48 16.07 0.23
C LYS A 5 13.66 14.61 -0.21
N GLU A 6 14.90 14.21 -0.47
CA GLU A 6 15.23 12.84 -0.84
C GLU A 6 15.01 11.88 0.33
N PHE A 7 15.48 12.25 1.52
CA PHE A 7 15.26 11.52 2.77
C PHE A 7 13.76 11.30 3.04
N SER A 8 12.94 12.36 3.02
CA SER A 8 11.47 12.23 3.16
C SER A 8 10.81 11.45 2.02
N SER A 9 11.40 11.47 0.81
CA SER A 9 10.84 10.72 -0.33
C SER A 9 11.07 9.22 -0.21
N GLN A 10 12.13 8.79 0.48
CA GLN A 10 12.52 7.37 0.58
C GLN A 10 12.11 6.72 1.91
N MET A 11 11.57 7.47 2.86
CA MET A 11 11.01 6.91 4.10
C MET A 11 9.86 5.95 3.80
N VAL A 12 9.82 4.86 4.57
CA VAL A 12 8.64 3.99 4.69
C VAL A 12 7.53 4.80 5.38
N PRO A 13 6.38 5.04 4.73
CA PRO A 13 5.31 5.88 5.29
C PRO A 13 4.85 5.42 6.68
N GLU A 14 4.73 4.11 6.88
CA GLU A 14 4.30 3.50 8.13
C GLU A 14 5.31 3.66 9.27
N TRP A 15 6.59 3.96 8.97
CA TRP A 15 7.66 4.12 9.95
C TRP A 15 8.15 5.56 10.06
N GLN A 16 7.47 6.52 9.46
CA GLN A 16 7.94 7.91 9.36
C GLN A 16 8.36 8.51 10.71
N GLN A 17 7.63 8.22 11.79
CA GLN A 17 7.95 8.71 13.14
C GLN A 17 9.19 8.07 13.76
N ALA A 18 9.55 6.87 13.31
CA ALA A 18 10.72 6.16 13.77
C ALA A 18 12.01 6.68 13.10
N TYR A 19 11.93 7.37 11.95
CA TYR A 19 13.11 8.00 11.35
C TYR A 19 13.57 9.22 12.16
N MET A 20 14.85 9.58 12.00
CA MET A 20 15.42 10.80 12.57
C MET A 20 14.72 12.05 12.03
N ASP A 21 14.34 12.98 12.90
CA ASP A 21 13.77 14.27 12.50
C ASP A 21 14.84 15.24 11.97
N TYR A 22 15.21 15.02 10.71
CA TYR A 22 16.25 15.81 10.02
C TYR A 22 15.88 17.29 9.86
N ASP A 23 14.59 17.63 9.74
CA ASP A 23 14.16 19.01 9.54
C ASP A 23 14.10 19.79 10.86
N PHE A 24 13.74 19.14 11.97
CA PHE A 24 13.86 19.72 13.30
C PHE A 24 15.32 20.04 13.66
N LEU A 25 16.22 19.07 13.49
CA LEU A 25 17.66 19.28 13.73
C LEU A 25 18.25 20.40 12.85
N LYS A 26 17.79 20.52 11.60
CA LYS A 26 18.15 21.66 10.74
C LYS A 26 17.65 23.00 11.26
N THR A 27 16.55 23.02 12.00
CA THR A 27 15.99 24.24 12.57
C THR A 27 16.85 24.72 13.74
N LEU A 28 17.30 23.80 14.60
CA LEU A 28 18.30 24.07 15.65
C LEU A 28 19.62 24.60 15.06
N LEU A 29 20.12 24.01 13.96
CA LEU A 29 21.30 24.53 13.28
C LEU A 29 21.12 25.95 12.73
N LYS A 30 19.91 26.33 12.30
CA LYS A 30 19.62 27.72 11.88
C LYS A 30 19.60 28.69 13.06
N GLU A 31 19.27 28.22 14.26
CA GLU A 31 19.33 29.03 15.48
C GLU A 31 20.77 29.33 15.86
N ILE A 32 21.66 28.33 15.81
CA ILE A 32 23.11 28.52 15.98
C ILE A 32 23.64 29.54 14.96
N VAL A 33 23.25 29.45 13.69
CA VAL A 33 23.63 30.44 12.66
C VAL A 33 23.10 31.84 12.99
N ARG A 34 21.84 31.97 13.41
CA ARG A 34 21.25 33.26 13.78
C ARG A 34 21.95 33.89 14.98
N PHE A 35 22.33 33.07 15.97
CA PHE A 35 23.12 33.53 17.11
C PHE A 35 24.46 34.07 16.63
N LYS A 36 25.26 33.29 15.90
CA LYS A 36 26.57 33.72 15.38
C LYS A 36 26.50 35.01 14.55
N LEU A 37 25.44 35.19 13.76
CA LEU A 37 25.22 36.43 13.01
C LEU A 37 24.92 37.63 13.92
N ARG A 38 24.24 37.44 15.05
CA ARG A 38 23.99 38.49 16.03
C ARG A 38 25.27 38.86 16.79
N THR A 39 26.06 37.87 17.21
CA THR A 39 27.34 38.11 17.90
C THR A 39 28.37 38.79 16.99
N ASN A 40 28.45 38.38 15.72
CA ASN A 40 29.38 39.00 14.76
C ASN A 40 28.97 40.43 14.33
N ASN A 41 27.70 40.82 14.53
CA ASN A 41 27.19 42.15 14.14
C ASN A 41 26.98 43.09 15.34
N ALA A 42 27.34 42.69 16.57
CA ALA A 42 27.24 43.54 17.74
C ALA A 42 28.39 44.57 17.75
N PRO A 43 28.14 45.89 17.84
CA PRO A 43 29.19 46.88 17.95
C PRO A 43 29.88 46.73 19.31
N THR A 44 31.19 46.47 19.30
CA THR A 44 32.04 46.40 20.49
C THR A 44 31.92 47.68 21.32
N ARG A 45 31.39 47.56 22.54
CA ARG A 45 31.40 48.62 23.56
C ARG A 45 32.76 48.64 24.26
N GLY A 46 33.50 49.74 24.08
CA GLY A 46 34.54 50.19 25.02
C GLY A 46 35.99 49.93 24.61
N GLY A 47 36.69 50.99 24.19
CA GLY A 47 38.16 51.02 24.04
C GLY A 47 38.60 52.13 23.09
N ALA A 48 39.21 53.18 23.61
CA ALA A 48 39.44 54.46 22.95
C ALA A 48 40.67 54.52 22.01
N LYS A 49 40.57 55.48 21.07
CA LYS A 49 41.61 56.26 20.35
C LYS A 49 42.05 55.83 18.93
N ASN A 50 41.85 56.84 18.06
CA ASN A 50 42.62 57.32 16.91
C ASN A 50 42.25 56.88 15.48
N HIS A 51 41.96 57.92 14.70
CA HIS A 51 41.78 57.97 13.25
C HIS A 51 42.93 57.32 12.47
N GLN A 52 42.62 56.54 11.43
CA GLN A 52 42.79 56.90 10.02
C GLN A 52 42.49 55.69 9.09
N GLY A 53 41.72 55.95 8.03
CA GLY A 53 41.93 55.35 6.72
C GLY A 53 41.32 53.98 6.40
N GLY A 54 40.37 53.97 5.46
CA GLY A 54 40.37 52.94 4.40
C GLY A 54 39.16 52.01 4.32
N GLY A 55 38.27 52.32 3.36
CA GLY A 55 37.74 51.38 2.36
C GLY A 55 36.94 50.16 2.83
N GLY A 56 35.64 50.16 2.55
CA GLY A 56 34.74 49.06 2.85
C GLY A 56 34.86 47.85 1.93
N LEU A 57 33.96 46.88 2.13
CA LEU A 57 33.40 45.97 1.11
C LEU A 57 32.33 45.07 1.77
N ASN A 58 31.06 45.45 1.58
CA ASN A 58 29.91 44.58 1.83
C ASN A 58 29.95 43.39 0.86
N ARG A 59 30.49 42.24 1.28
CA ARG A 59 30.47 41.02 0.46
C ARG A 59 29.20 40.20 0.76
N LYS A 60 28.15 40.46 0.00
CA LYS A 60 27.04 39.51 -0.22
C LYS A 60 27.63 38.21 -0.81
N MET A 61 27.47 37.08 -0.13
CA MET A 61 27.86 35.78 -0.69
C MET A 61 26.76 35.25 -1.62
N THR A 62 27.04 35.24 -2.92
CA THR A 62 26.19 34.70 -3.98
C THR A 62 26.14 33.17 -3.95
N LEU A 63 24.98 32.62 -4.33
CA LEU A 63 24.71 31.21 -4.55
C LEU A 63 25.17 30.79 -5.96
N TYR A 64 25.81 29.60 -6.04
CA TYR A 64 26.03 28.70 -7.20
C TYR A 64 27.42 28.63 -7.90
N ARG A 65 27.93 27.37 -7.93
CA ARG A 65 28.82 26.67 -8.89
C ARG A 65 30.29 27.12 -9.00
N ALA A 66 31.30 26.26 -9.25
CA ALA A 66 31.32 25.01 -10.01
C ALA A 66 32.36 23.95 -9.53
N PHE A 67 32.22 22.75 -10.12
CA PHE A 67 33.17 21.63 -10.17
C PHE A 67 34.49 22.06 -10.84
N SER A 68 35.63 21.72 -10.25
CA SER A 68 36.87 21.39 -10.97
C SER A 68 37.64 20.35 -10.17
N GLY A 69 37.85 19.19 -10.78
CA GLY A 69 38.87 18.23 -10.34
C GLY A 69 40.19 18.45 -11.10
N LEU A 70 41.19 17.67 -10.72
CA LEU A 70 42.46 17.39 -11.44
C LEU A 70 43.47 18.54 -11.52
N VAL A 71 44.42 18.59 -10.57
CA VAL A 71 45.89 18.53 -10.81
C VAL A 71 46.58 18.15 -9.48
N SER A 72 47.43 17.13 -9.54
CA SER A 72 48.39 16.75 -8.51
C SER A 72 49.70 17.51 -8.73
N THR A 73 50.33 18.04 -7.67
CA THR A 73 51.79 18.27 -7.65
C THR A 73 52.33 18.13 -6.21
N PRO A 74 53.49 17.47 -6.00
CA PRO A 74 53.99 17.14 -4.68
C PRO A 74 55.08 18.10 -4.18
N GLY A 75 55.30 18.10 -2.86
CA GLY A 75 56.59 18.41 -2.26
C GLY A 75 56.64 19.66 -1.38
N ARG A 76 56.89 19.45 -0.09
CA ARG A 76 58.21 19.76 0.51
C ARG A 76 58.28 19.21 1.93
N GLN A 77 59.16 18.22 2.09
CA GLN A 77 59.77 17.88 3.37
C GLN A 77 60.56 19.09 3.90
N ARG A 78 60.47 19.35 5.19
CA ARG A 78 61.61 19.86 5.95
C ARG A 78 61.84 18.96 7.17
N ARG A 79 63.03 18.35 7.13
CA ARG A 79 63.72 17.57 8.15
C ARG A 79 64.19 18.45 9.30
N GLY A 80 64.39 17.78 10.43
CA GLY A 80 65.41 18.09 11.45
C GLY A 80 64.80 18.47 12.79
N ASN A 81 65.22 17.93 13.94
CA ASN A 81 66.17 16.87 14.27
C ASN A 81 65.85 16.41 15.71
N ASN A 82 65.99 15.10 15.93
CA ASN A 82 66.23 14.30 17.16
C ASN A 82 67.12 14.93 18.27
N PRO A 83 67.40 14.24 19.41
CA PRO A 83 66.53 13.62 20.43
C PRO A 83 67.15 13.85 21.85
N HIS A 84 66.91 12.96 22.83
CA HIS A 84 67.39 12.87 24.24
C HIS A 84 66.30 13.25 25.26
N ASP A 85 65.96 12.48 26.30
CA ASP A 85 66.52 11.24 26.84
C ASP A 85 65.49 10.53 27.76
N VAL A 86 65.59 9.19 27.77
CA VAL A 86 65.47 8.23 28.90
C VAL A 86 64.18 8.12 29.73
N GLU A 87 63.58 6.93 29.61
CA GLU A 87 62.64 6.32 30.56
C GLU A 87 63.32 5.92 31.88
N GLU A 88 62.68 6.22 33.02
CA GLU A 88 62.64 5.30 34.17
C GLU A 88 61.52 5.69 35.16
N GLY A 89 60.74 4.69 35.62
CA GLY A 89 60.26 4.67 37.02
C GLY A 89 58.82 5.08 37.37
N VAL A 90 57.86 4.16 37.16
CA VAL A 90 56.85 3.67 38.14
C VAL A 90 55.79 4.62 38.78
N GLN A 91 54.54 4.13 38.71
CA GLN A 91 53.37 4.28 39.62
C GLN A 91 52.26 5.33 39.37
N LEU A 92 51.07 4.76 39.08
CA LEU A 92 49.75 5.11 39.61
C LEU A 92 49.39 6.60 39.68
N THR A 93 48.68 7.09 38.65
CA THR A 93 47.53 7.99 38.83
C THR A 93 46.83 8.25 37.49
N ALA A 94 45.51 8.43 37.59
CA ALA A 94 44.56 8.71 36.53
C ALA A 94 45.15 9.44 35.31
N THR A 95 45.34 8.72 34.20
CA THR A 95 45.74 9.34 32.93
C THR A 95 44.49 9.80 32.20
N THR A 96 44.12 11.06 32.46
CA THR A 96 43.49 11.98 31.51
C THR A 96 44.07 11.75 30.12
N THR A 97 43.37 10.96 29.31
CA THR A 97 43.63 10.97 27.87
C THR A 97 43.00 12.25 27.35
N THR A 98 43.84 13.23 27.04
CA THR A 98 43.51 14.47 26.36
C THR A 98 42.68 14.16 25.12
N THR A 99 41.36 14.24 25.25
CA THR A 99 40.43 14.06 24.13
C THR A 99 40.30 15.42 23.47
N SER A 100 41.17 15.69 22.48
CA SER A 100 41.13 16.88 21.63
C SER A 100 39.97 16.84 20.62
N GLY A 101 38.78 16.47 21.09
CA GLY A 101 37.54 16.48 20.32
C GLY A 101 36.53 17.44 20.95
N PRO A 102 35.66 18.10 20.17
CA PRO A 102 34.66 19.04 20.70
C PRO A 102 33.54 18.36 21.53
N VAL A 103 33.44 17.04 21.44
CA VAL A 103 32.33 16.22 21.92
C VAL A 103 32.86 14.88 22.42
N LEU A 104 32.36 14.42 23.57
CA LEU A 104 32.51 13.06 24.06
C LEU A 104 31.12 12.39 24.11
N VAL A 105 30.92 11.31 23.36
CA VAL A 105 29.65 10.56 23.35
C VAL A 105 29.81 9.31 24.20
N ASN A 106 29.09 9.26 25.32
CA ASN A 106 29.12 8.15 26.27
C ASN A 106 27.90 7.25 26.07
N ASN A 107 28.06 5.94 26.31
CA ASN A 107 26.96 5.00 26.42
C ASN A 107 26.62 4.81 27.90
N THR A 108 25.47 5.30 28.34
CA THR A 108 25.04 5.22 29.75
C THR A 108 24.30 3.92 30.07
N GLY A 109 24.30 2.95 29.15
CA GLY A 109 23.68 1.64 29.31
C GLY A 109 22.16 1.70 29.23
N ASP A 110 21.52 2.19 30.29
CA ASP A 110 20.07 2.15 30.49
C ASP A 110 19.35 3.40 29.92
N ARG A 111 20.07 4.53 29.76
CA ARG A 111 19.53 5.78 29.17
C ARG A 111 19.95 6.03 27.71
N GLY A 112 20.75 5.15 27.13
CA GLY A 112 21.22 5.24 25.74
C GLY A 112 22.53 6.01 25.57
N TYR A 113 22.73 6.60 24.41
CA TYR A 113 23.90 7.43 24.10
C TYR A 113 23.66 8.87 24.52
N GLU A 114 24.63 9.49 25.18
CA GLU A 114 24.59 10.89 25.62
C GLU A 114 25.90 11.61 25.28
N THR A 115 25.77 12.80 24.71
CA THR A 115 26.86 13.67 24.30
C THR A 115 27.19 14.67 25.40
N THR A 116 28.40 14.58 25.93
CA THR A 116 29.03 15.64 26.71
C THR A 116 29.71 16.62 25.76
N PHE A 117 29.12 17.81 25.61
CA PHE A 117 29.72 18.89 24.83
C PHE A 117 30.74 19.65 25.69
N LEU A 118 32.02 19.56 25.31
CA LEU A 118 33.14 20.04 26.13
C LEU A 118 33.33 21.56 26.09
N MET A 119 32.59 22.27 25.24
CA MET A 119 32.65 23.72 25.08
C MET A 119 31.35 24.42 25.47
N ALA A 120 30.57 23.81 26.38
CA ALA A 120 29.29 24.35 26.84
C ALA A 120 29.42 25.71 27.56
N ALA A 121 30.58 26.02 28.12
CA ALA A 121 30.87 27.28 28.82
C ALA A 121 31.19 28.46 27.88
N GLU A 122 31.31 28.23 26.57
CA GLU A 122 31.57 29.30 25.59
C GLU A 122 30.30 30.07 25.22
N GLU A 123 30.45 31.32 24.79
CA GLU A 123 29.31 32.16 24.39
C GLU A 123 28.56 31.54 23.19
N GLY A 124 27.29 31.17 23.40
CA GLY A 124 26.49 30.43 22.42
C GLY A 124 26.57 28.90 22.49
N GLY A 125 27.35 28.35 23.41
CA GLY A 125 27.48 26.90 23.65
C GLY A 125 26.16 26.22 24.07
N GLU A 126 25.22 26.96 24.66
CA GLU A 126 23.88 26.47 25.04
C GLU A 126 23.06 26.00 23.82
N TYR A 127 23.14 26.72 22.68
CA TYR A 127 22.44 26.33 21.46
C TYR A 127 23.01 25.05 20.85
N GLU A 128 24.34 24.88 20.94
CA GLU A 128 25.03 23.67 20.49
C GLU A 128 24.74 22.48 21.42
N LEU A 129 24.64 22.71 22.73
CA LEU A 129 24.23 21.70 23.71
C LEU A 129 22.80 21.19 23.45
N VAL A 130 21.85 22.10 23.17
CA VAL A 130 20.47 21.72 22.80
C VAL A 130 20.45 20.90 21.51
N PHE A 131 21.29 21.25 20.53
CA PHE A 131 21.43 20.47 19.30
C PHE A 131 21.92 19.04 19.58
N PHE A 132 22.98 18.87 20.37
CA PHE A 132 23.51 17.53 20.67
C PHE A 132 22.58 16.69 21.54
N ARG A 133 21.94 17.27 22.56
CA ARG A 133 20.91 16.57 23.34
C ARG A 133 19.81 16.04 22.43
N ARG A 134 19.32 16.88 21.50
CA ARG A 134 18.30 16.44 20.57
C ARG A 134 18.81 15.40 19.57
N LEU A 135 20.05 15.53 19.11
CA LEU A 135 20.67 14.56 18.22
C LEU A 135 20.73 13.18 18.87
N ASP A 136 21.06 13.13 20.17
CA ASP A 136 21.10 11.91 20.97
C ASP A 136 19.71 11.30 21.16
N ASP A 137 18.68 12.11 21.47
CA ASP A 137 17.29 11.65 21.54
C ASP A 137 16.88 10.95 20.23
N GLU A 138 17.18 11.57 19.09
CA GLU A 138 16.87 11.02 17.78
C GLU A 138 17.68 9.76 17.47
N PHE A 139 18.95 9.71 17.87
CA PHE A 139 19.79 8.53 17.71
C PHE A 139 19.32 7.35 18.55
N ASN A 140 19.00 7.58 19.82
CA ASN A 140 18.45 6.57 20.73
C ASN A 140 17.10 6.05 20.23
N LYS A 141 16.22 6.93 19.76
CA LYS A 141 14.93 6.57 19.15
C LYS A 141 15.12 5.64 17.94
N VAL A 142 15.98 6.02 17.00
CA VAL A 142 16.24 5.25 15.78
C VAL A 142 16.88 3.90 16.10
N ASN A 143 17.89 3.89 16.96
CA ASN A 143 18.63 2.67 17.33
C ASN A 143 17.73 1.68 18.08
N LYS A 144 16.89 2.18 19.01
CA LYS A 144 15.91 1.35 19.73
C LYS A 144 14.89 0.72 18.79
N PHE A 145 14.27 1.51 17.92
CA PHE A 145 13.30 1.00 16.95
C PHE A 145 13.92 -0.04 16.01
N TYR A 146 15.14 0.22 15.51
CA TYR A 146 15.85 -0.75 14.66
C TYR A 146 16.07 -2.07 15.39
N LYS A 147 16.58 -2.03 16.64
CA LYS A 147 16.82 -3.22 17.45
C LYS A 147 15.55 -4.04 17.67
N GLU A 148 14.46 -3.40 18.10
CA GLU A 148 13.17 -4.07 18.30
C GLU A 148 12.66 -4.76 17.02
N LYS A 149 12.85 -4.11 15.86
CA LYS A 149 12.43 -4.68 14.57
C LYS A 149 13.35 -5.79 14.08
N VAL A 150 14.65 -5.72 14.36
CA VAL A 150 15.57 -6.82 14.06
C VAL A 150 15.22 -8.05 14.91
N ASP A 151 14.92 -7.87 16.20
CA ASP A 151 14.48 -8.95 17.08
C ASP A 151 13.16 -9.59 16.60
N GLU A 152 12.22 -8.78 16.10
CA GLU A 152 10.97 -9.27 15.49
C GLU A 152 11.24 -10.17 14.27
N VAL A 153 12.07 -9.72 13.33
CA VAL A 153 12.38 -10.51 12.12
C VAL A 153 13.24 -11.74 12.43
N LEU A 154 14.08 -11.71 13.47
CA LEU A 154 14.82 -12.88 13.94
C LEU A 154 13.86 -13.95 14.49
N LYS A 155 12.86 -13.56 15.29
CA LYS A 155 11.81 -14.48 15.76
C LYS A 155 11.01 -15.05 14.58
N GLU A 156 10.62 -14.22 13.63
CA GLU A 156 9.95 -14.67 12.40
C GLU A 156 10.81 -15.63 11.58
N ALA A 157 12.13 -15.41 11.49
CA ALA A 157 13.05 -16.30 10.79
C ALA A 157 13.09 -17.70 11.43
N VAL A 158 13.09 -17.78 12.76
CA VAL A 158 13.03 -19.06 13.48
C VAL A 158 11.74 -19.81 13.16
N VAL A 159 10.61 -19.09 13.14
CA VAL A 159 9.32 -19.69 12.78
C VAL A 159 9.33 -20.16 11.32
N LEU A 160 9.86 -19.35 10.38
CA LEU A 160 9.97 -19.73 8.97
C LEU A 160 10.90 -20.94 8.77
N ASN A 161 11.98 -21.05 9.55
CA ASN A 161 12.86 -22.22 9.51
C ASN A 161 12.09 -23.49 9.89
N LYS A 162 11.33 -23.45 11.00
CA LYS A 162 10.46 -24.56 11.40
C LYS A 162 9.45 -24.92 10.31
N GLN A 163 8.88 -23.94 9.62
CA GLN A 163 7.96 -24.21 8.51
C GLN A 163 8.66 -24.84 7.30
N MET A 164 9.92 -24.46 7.04
CA MET A 164 10.73 -25.06 5.99
C MET A 164 11.10 -26.50 6.34
N ASP A 165 11.48 -26.78 7.58
CA ASP A 165 11.76 -28.14 8.06
C ASP A 165 10.53 -29.05 7.89
N ALA A 166 9.35 -28.54 8.25
CA ALA A 166 8.08 -29.23 8.03
C ALA A 166 7.75 -29.43 6.53
N LEU A 167 8.05 -28.45 5.66
CA LEU A 167 7.87 -28.59 4.21
C LEU A 167 8.80 -29.66 3.63
N ILE A 168 10.06 -29.69 4.05
CA ILE A 168 11.03 -30.70 3.60
C ILE A 168 10.55 -32.09 4.02
N ALA A 169 10.15 -32.27 5.29
CA ALA A 169 9.57 -33.52 5.76
C ALA A 169 8.30 -33.91 4.98
N PHE A 170 7.43 -32.94 4.70
CA PHE A 170 6.20 -33.15 3.92
C PHE A 170 6.50 -33.57 2.48
N ARG A 171 7.49 -32.93 1.83
CA ARG A 171 7.94 -33.26 0.47
C ARG A 171 8.48 -34.68 0.40
N VAL A 172 9.37 -35.06 1.33
CA VAL A 172 9.91 -36.43 1.43
C VAL A 172 8.81 -37.48 1.57
N LYS A 173 7.79 -37.22 2.41
CA LYS A 173 6.68 -38.16 2.62
C LYS A 173 5.72 -38.27 1.41
N VAL A 174 5.60 -37.22 0.61
CA VAL A 174 4.76 -37.22 -0.61
C VAL A 174 5.49 -37.83 -1.80
N GLU A 175 6.80 -37.62 -1.92
CA GLU A 175 7.61 -38.14 -3.03
C GLU A 175 7.96 -39.63 -2.86
N ASN A 176 8.12 -40.11 -1.63
CA ASN A 176 8.37 -41.52 -1.32
C ASN A 176 7.29 -42.11 -0.40
N PRO A 177 6.12 -42.52 -0.94
CA PRO A 177 4.97 -42.94 -0.14
C PRO A 177 5.15 -44.30 0.55
N GLU A 178 5.91 -45.25 -0.01
CA GLU A 178 6.35 -46.53 0.61
C GLU A 178 7.20 -47.33 -0.40
N GLY A 179 8.35 -47.90 0.01
CA GLY A 179 9.12 -48.84 -0.84
C GLY A 179 10.64 -48.64 -1.00
N TRP A 180 11.31 -47.80 -0.20
CA TRP A 180 12.79 -47.66 -0.23
C TRP A 180 13.37 -48.01 1.16
N GLY A 181 14.32 -48.95 1.21
CA GLY A 181 14.89 -49.51 2.44
C GLY A 181 15.52 -48.47 3.37
N TRP A 182 15.40 -48.70 4.68
CA TRP A 182 15.84 -47.78 5.74
C TRP A 182 17.35 -47.49 5.76
N ASP A 183 18.18 -48.39 5.23
CA ASP A 183 19.63 -48.21 5.24
C ASP A 183 20.11 -47.19 4.19
N ASP A 184 19.50 -47.20 3.00
CA ASP A 184 19.73 -46.16 1.98
C ASP A 184 19.16 -44.80 2.40
N ARG A 185 18.07 -44.82 3.20
CA ARG A 185 17.41 -43.64 3.77
C ARG A 185 18.34 -42.83 4.66
N ALA A 186 19.17 -43.49 5.45
CA ALA A 186 20.13 -42.79 6.31
C ALA A 186 21.31 -42.24 5.50
N VAL A 187 21.78 -42.99 4.53
CA VAL A 187 22.99 -42.66 3.75
C VAL A 187 22.75 -41.46 2.85
N GLU A 188 21.64 -41.41 2.11
CA GLU A 188 21.40 -40.33 1.16
C GLU A 188 20.96 -39.02 1.84
N ILE A 189 20.22 -39.12 2.95
CA ILE A 189 19.89 -37.97 3.81
C ILE A 189 21.16 -37.42 4.48
N THR A 190 22.06 -38.31 4.93
CA THR A 190 23.36 -37.90 5.49
C THR A 190 24.25 -37.29 4.41
N ARG A 191 24.19 -37.77 3.17
CA ARG A 191 24.93 -37.19 2.03
C ARG A 191 24.42 -35.80 1.67
N LEU A 192 23.11 -35.62 1.56
CA LEU A 192 22.49 -34.33 1.25
C LEU A 192 22.68 -33.31 2.39
N ALA A 193 22.65 -33.76 3.64
CA ALA A 193 22.92 -32.93 4.82
C ALA A 193 24.42 -32.60 4.97
N SER A 194 25.29 -33.55 4.62
CA SER A 194 26.75 -33.36 4.54
C SER A 194 27.09 -32.32 3.48
N ASP A 195 26.50 -32.38 2.29
CA ASP A 195 26.72 -31.41 1.20
C ASP A 195 26.26 -29.99 1.59
N ILE A 196 25.23 -29.88 2.44
CA ILE A 196 24.77 -28.61 3.03
C ILE A 196 25.76 -28.10 4.07
N ALA A 197 26.28 -28.99 4.93
CA ALA A 197 27.25 -28.64 5.97
C ALA A 197 28.61 -28.28 5.36
N THR A 198 29.08 -28.99 4.33
CA THR A 198 30.31 -28.67 3.59
C THR A 198 30.15 -27.41 2.77
N SER A 199 28.99 -27.14 2.17
CA SER A 199 28.75 -25.84 1.50
C SER A 199 28.73 -24.69 2.52
N ALA A 200 28.08 -24.87 3.67
CA ALA A 200 28.07 -23.87 4.75
C ALA A 200 29.45 -23.67 5.39
N ALA A 201 30.24 -24.75 5.52
CA ALA A 201 31.61 -24.74 6.02
C ALA A 201 32.60 -24.14 5.02
N ALA A 202 32.47 -24.45 3.72
CA ALA A 202 33.31 -23.89 2.65
C ALA A 202 33.08 -22.37 2.51
N LEU A 203 31.83 -21.91 2.67
CA LEU A 203 31.49 -20.48 2.69
C LEU A 203 31.97 -19.75 3.94
N SER A 204 32.10 -20.43 5.08
CA SER A 204 32.71 -19.85 6.29
C SER A 204 34.25 -19.89 6.24
N ALA A 205 34.84 -20.88 5.58
CA ALA A 205 36.28 -21.01 5.34
C ALA A 205 36.80 -20.05 4.24
N SER A 206 35.97 -19.61 3.29
CA SER A 206 36.35 -18.61 2.28
C SER A 206 36.38 -17.16 2.79
N THR A 207 36.49 -16.96 4.10
CA THR A 207 36.72 -15.64 4.71
C THR A 207 38.23 -15.39 4.77
N PRO A 208 38.80 -14.37 4.07
CA PRO A 208 40.18 -14.01 4.30
C PRO A 208 40.31 -13.42 5.70
N ALA A 209 41.07 -14.09 6.58
CA ALA A 209 41.53 -13.55 7.84
C ALA A 209 42.61 -12.48 7.56
N GLY A 210 42.18 -11.29 7.16
CA GLY A 210 43.10 -10.20 6.85
C GLY A 210 42.50 -9.09 6.00
N ALA A 211 41.62 -8.27 6.58
CA ALA A 211 41.25 -6.98 5.99
C ALA A 211 41.01 -5.93 7.09
N LYS A 212 42.09 -5.47 7.71
CA LYS A 212 42.13 -4.10 8.23
C LYS A 212 42.03 -3.16 7.02
N SER A 213 41.15 -2.16 7.11
CA SER A 213 40.95 -1.05 6.17
C SER A 213 40.13 -1.35 4.91
N MET A 214 38.80 -1.33 5.05
CA MET A 214 37.94 -0.85 3.96
C MET A 214 37.77 0.66 4.11
N LYS A 215 38.75 1.38 3.55
CA LYS A 215 38.63 2.78 3.20
C LYS A 215 37.46 2.88 2.20
N VAL A 216 36.48 3.73 2.52
CA VAL A 216 35.36 4.10 1.65
C VAL A 216 35.86 4.36 0.23
N ARG A 217 35.71 3.38 -0.66
CA ARG A 217 35.79 3.59 -2.10
C ARG A 217 34.35 3.60 -2.60
N SER A 218 33.98 4.79 -3.02
CA SER A 218 32.76 5.18 -3.70
C SER A 218 32.19 4.10 -4.64
N GLN A 219 30.84 4.08 -4.67
CA GLN A 219 29.98 3.57 -5.74
C GLN A 219 29.31 2.20 -5.50
N ALA A 220 28.76 1.98 -4.31
CA ALA A 220 27.50 1.24 -4.21
C ALA A 220 26.37 2.18 -4.66
N HIS A 221 26.00 2.10 -5.94
CA HIS A 221 24.82 2.79 -6.47
C HIS A 221 23.60 2.28 -5.69
N MET A 222 22.99 3.14 -4.88
CA MET A 222 21.69 2.83 -4.30
C MET A 222 20.71 2.70 -5.46
N GLU A 223 20.17 1.52 -5.70
CA GLU A 223 18.93 1.42 -6.45
C GLU A 223 17.87 2.11 -5.60
N ALA A 224 17.56 3.36 -5.97
CA ALA A 224 16.40 4.04 -5.43
C ALA A 224 15.21 3.08 -5.52
N ILE A 225 14.39 3.04 -4.47
CA ILE A 225 13.03 2.53 -4.63
C ILE A 225 12.40 3.45 -5.67
N HIS A 226 12.39 2.99 -6.92
CA HIS A 226 12.02 3.80 -8.07
C HIS A 226 10.54 4.15 -7.98
N GLU A 227 10.24 5.30 -7.39
CA GLU A 227 9.00 6.02 -7.62
C GLU A 227 9.26 7.08 -8.68
N GLY A 228 8.69 6.84 -9.87
CA GLY A 228 8.34 7.83 -10.89
C GLY A 228 9.34 8.95 -11.20
N GLY A 229 10.05 8.81 -12.33
CA GLY A 229 10.47 9.97 -13.14
C GLY A 229 11.88 9.89 -13.74
N SER A 230 11.91 10.04 -15.07
CA SER A 230 13.04 10.45 -15.92
C SER A 230 13.97 9.39 -16.51
N SER A 231 13.63 9.05 -17.77
CA SER A 231 14.46 9.11 -18.99
C SER A 231 15.94 8.66 -18.93
N LYS A 232 16.20 7.45 -19.41
CA LYS A 232 17.22 7.20 -20.44
C LYS A 232 16.62 6.31 -21.55
N ALA A 233 16.94 6.67 -22.78
CA ALA A 233 16.45 6.08 -24.02
C ALA A 233 17.38 4.96 -24.50
N GLY A 234 16.80 4.04 -25.29
CA GLY A 234 17.49 3.05 -26.11
C GLY A 234 17.60 1.66 -25.49
N GLN A 235 16.68 0.75 -25.84
CA GLN A 235 17.01 -0.42 -26.66
C GLN A 235 15.72 -1.11 -27.12
N LEU A 236 15.82 -1.72 -28.30
CA LEU A 236 14.77 -2.23 -29.18
C LEU A 236 14.05 -3.49 -28.66
N GLU A 237 12.94 -3.73 -29.35
CA GLU A 237 11.99 -4.84 -29.31
C GLU A 237 12.67 -6.22 -29.38
N ASP A 238 12.04 -7.22 -28.77
CA ASP A 238 11.74 -8.48 -29.43
C ASP A 238 10.52 -9.11 -28.75
N ASP A 239 9.53 -9.39 -29.59
CA ASP A 239 8.40 -10.27 -29.33
C ASP A 239 8.85 -11.74 -29.49
N ASP A 240 7.98 -12.61 -28.99
CA ASP A 240 7.81 -14.01 -29.33
C ASP A 240 8.39 -15.11 -28.42
N GLU A 241 7.54 -16.13 -28.40
CA GLU A 241 7.47 -17.34 -27.60
C GLU A 241 8.43 -18.41 -28.14
N GLU A 242 8.47 -19.54 -27.40
CA GLU A 242 9.08 -20.83 -27.75
C GLU A 242 10.59 -20.96 -27.56
N GLU A 243 10.99 -21.75 -26.55
CA GLU A 243 11.78 -22.98 -26.74
C GLU A 243 12.07 -23.63 -25.36
N GLU A 244 11.40 -24.77 -25.12
CA GLU A 244 11.89 -25.84 -24.25
C GLU A 244 12.84 -26.73 -25.07
N GLU A 245 13.71 -27.47 -24.37
CA GLU A 245 14.60 -28.54 -24.85
C GLU A 245 15.93 -28.14 -25.50
N ALA A 246 16.99 -28.13 -24.67
CA ALA A 246 18.24 -28.88 -24.91
C ALA A 246 19.36 -28.32 -24.02
N GLN A 247 19.70 -28.98 -22.92
CA GLN A 247 21.09 -29.13 -22.44
C GLN A 247 21.10 -30.07 -21.22
N ALA A 248 20.86 -31.34 -21.48
CA ALA A 248 21.46 -32.42 -20.69
C ALA A 248 22.70 -32.90 -21.48
N GLU A 249 23.70 -33.35 -20.75
CA GLU A 249 25.00 -33.85 -21.22
C GLU A 249 26.03 -32.77 -21.61
N ILE A 250 27.00 -32.55 -20.72
CA ILE A 250 28.42 -32.78 -21.00
C ILE A 250 29.18 -32.84 -19.66
N VAL A 251 29.55 -34.08 -19.34
CA VAL A 251 30.86 -34.52 -18.82
C VAL A 251 31.24 -34.13 -17.39
N ALA A 252 31.08 -35.15 -16.54
CA ALA A 252 31.91 -35.43 -15.39
C ALA A 252 33.38 -35.64 -15.79
N SER A 253 34.30 -34.97 -15.09
CA SER A 253 35.65 -35.49 -14.78
C SER A 253 36.37 -34.50 -13.87
N VAL A 254 36.88 -34.97 -12.73
CA VAL A 254 38.23 -34.71 -12.20
C VAL A 254 38.32 -35.23 -10.76
N SER A 255 38.94 -36.41 -10.67
CA SER A 255 39.83 -36.98 -9.65
C SER A 255 39.83 -36.47 -8.21
N THR A 256 39.53 -37.43 -7.33
CA THR A 256 40.21 -37.80 -6.08
C THR A 256 41.57 -37.14 -5.77
N GLY A 257 41.64 -36.51 -4.59
CA GLY A 257 42.87 -36.20 -3.86
C GLY A 257 42.55 -36.09 -2.38
N ALA A 258 42.77 -37.17 -1.63
CA ALA A 258 42.64 -37.21 -0.19
C ALA A 258 43.88 -36.60 0.47
N SER A 259 43.69 -35.66 1.38
CA SER A 259 44.71 -35.26 2.36
C SER A 259 44.03 -35.05 3.71
N ASP A 260 44.34 -35.95 4.63
CA ASP A 260 43.91 -35.97 6.02
C ASP A 260 44.31 -34.68 6.75
N VAL A 261 43.32 -33.98 7.30
CA VAL A 261 43.52 -32.98 8.36
C VAL A 261 42.52 -33.26 9.47
N ASN A 262 43.03 -33.83 10.56
CA ASN A 262 42.36 -34.01 11.84
C ASN A 262 41.78 -32.68 12.34
N THR A 263 40.46 -32.54 12.28
CA THR A 263 39.72 -31.51 13.01
C THR A 263 38.72 -32.17 13.96
N THR A 264 38.88 -31.81 15.21
CA THR A 264 38.16 -32.28 16.39
C THR A 264 36.65 -32.03 16.27
N ARG A 265 35.88 -33.08 16.57
CA ARG A 265 34.42 -33.17 16.74
C ARG A 265 33.72 -31.83 17.04
N MET A 266 33.08 -31.25 16.03
CA MET A 266 31.90 -30.39 16.22
C MET A 266 30.66 -31.12 15.70
N ARG A 267 29.65 -31.22 16.57
CA ARG A 267 28.37 -31.93 16.38
C ARG A 267 27.70 -31.51 15.07
N ALA A 268 27.70 -32.40 14.08
CA ALA A 268 26.91 -32.26 12.86
C ALA A 268 25.41 -32.26 13.20
N GLY A 269 24.66 -31.27 12.68
CA GLY A 269 23.21 -31.18 12.83
C GLY A 269 22.52 -32.33 12.09
N ARG A 270 21.73 -33.11 12.82
CA ARG A 270 20.85 -34.17 12.28
C ARG A 270 19.83 -33.58 11.29
N PRO A 271 19.37 -34.34 10.27
CA PRO A 271 18.21 -33.97 9.47
C PRO A 271 16.96 -33.78 10.35
N ALA A 272 16.05 -32.91 9.91
CA ALA A 272 14.80 -32.65 10.60
C ALA A 272 14.02 -33.97 10.78
N PRO A 273 13.69 -34.40 12.01
CA PRO A 273 12.98 -35.65 12.25
C PRO A 273 11.62 -35.65 11.55
N LEU A 274 11.24 -36.77 10.92
CA LEU A 274 9.91 -36.93 10.33
C LEU A 274 8.80 -36.80 11.39
N ASP A 275 9.14 -37.02 12.67
CA ASP A 275 8.31 -36.82 13.87
C ASP A 275 7.76 -35.38 14.00
N ILE A 276 8.34 -34.40 13.30
CA ILE A 276 7.81 -33.04 13.22
C ILE A 276 6.41 -33.04 12.59
N LEU A 277 6.14 -33.94 11.63
CA LEU A 277 4.85 -34.04 10.96
C LEU A 277 3.74 -34.51 11.91
N ASP A 278 4.05 -35.27 12.96
CA ASP A 278 3.06 -35.77 13.92
C ASP A 278 2.56 -34.65 14.86
N ARG A 279 3.32 -33.55 14.99
CA ARG A 279 3.00 -32.39 15.83
C ARG A 279 2.43 -31.21 15.05
N VAL A 280 2.26 -31.39 13.74
CA VAL A 280 1.92 -30.34 12.80
C VAL A 280 0.54 -30.60 12.21
N THR A 281 -0.22 -29.53 12.00
CA THR A 281 -1.51 -29.58 11.28
C THR A 281 -1.47 -28.62 10.09
N ILE A 282 -2.10 -28.99 8.97
CA ILE A 282 -2.21 -28.08 7.82
C ILE A 282 -3.28 -27.03 8.13
N ASN A 283 -2.87 -25.77 8.11
CA ASN A 283 -3.78 -24.65 8.23
C ASN A 283 -4.54 -24.45 6.91
N ASN A 284 -5.72 -25.07 6.79
CA ASN A 284 -6.65 -24.81 5.70
C ASN A 284 -7.40 -23.49 5.93
N THR A 285 -6.77 -22.39 5.49
CA THR A 285 -7.28 -21.02 5.61
C THR A 285 -8.32 -20.63 4.55
N LYS A 286 -8.57 -21.45 3.53
CA LYS A 286 -9.65 -21.19 2.58
C LYS A 286 -10.98 -21.55 3.23
N GLU A 287 -11.61 -20.55 3.84
CA GLU A 287 -12.99 -20.67 4.34
C GLU A 287 -13.92 -20.85 3.14
N THR A 288 -14.28 -22.11 2.86
CA THR A 288 -15.33 -22.47 1.91
C THR A 288 -16.70 -22.33 2.60
N PRO A 289 -17.80 -22.12 1.85
CA PRO A 289 -19.15 -22.11 2.42
C PRO A 289 -19.43 -23.34 3.29
N ARG A 290 -18.91 -24.51 2.88
CA ARG A 290 -19.00 -25.75 3.65
C ARG A 290 -18.26 -25.68 4.98
N SER A 291 -17.04 -25.14 5.02
CA SER A 291 -16.30 -24.94 6.28
C SER A 291 -16.93 -23.87 7.18
N THR A 292 -17.59 -22.87 6.58
CA THR A 292 -18.34 -21.83 7.29
C THR A 292 -19.60 -22.39 7.94
N ILE A 293 -20.37 -23.18 7.20
CA ILE A 293 -21.56 -23.87 7.71
C ILE A 293 -21.15 -24.86 8.82
N LYS A 294 -20.08 -25.64 8.63
CA LYS A 294 -19.56 -26.55 9.66
C LYS A 294 -19.11 -25.81 10.93
N ARG A 295 -18.53 -24.61 10.82
CA ARG A 295 -18.16 -23.75 11.97
C ARG A 295 -19.40 -23.30 12.75
N VAL A 296 -20.45 -22.89 12.05
CA VAL A 296 -21.73 -22.47 12.66
C VAL A 296 -22.44 -23.68 13.31
N LEU A 297 -22.38 -24.85 12.68
CA LEU A 297 -22.96 -26.10 13.16
C LEU A 297 -22.08 -26.86 14.17
N GLN A 298 -20.97 -26.27 14.65
CA GLN A 298 -20.02 -26.88 15.60
C GLN A 298 -19.55 -28.31 15.24
N VAL A 299 -19.42 -28.62 13.94
CA VAL A 299 -18.92 -29.93 13.50
C VAL A 299 -17.40 -29.98 13.63
N SER A 300 -16.87 -31.01 14.30
CA SER A 300 -15.42 -31.18 14.52
C SER A 300 -14.65 -31.18 13.19
N LYS A 301 -13.48 -30.51 13.18
CA LYS A 301 -12.59 -30.55 12.02
C LYS A 301 -11.89 -31.91 11.99
N GLN A 302 -12.09 -32.71 10.95
CA GLN A 302 -11.09 -33.70 10.57
C GLN A 302 -9.86 -32.94 10.04
N THR A 303 -8.83 -32.83 10.87
CA THR A 303 -7.53 -32.17 10.60
C THR A 303 -6.42 -33.17 10.33
N ASP A 304 -6.73 -34.38 9.86
CA ASP A 304 -5.68 -35.33 9.51
C ASP A 304 -4.89 -34.80 8.30
N LEU A 305 -3.56 -34.77 8.45
CA LEU A 305 -2.58 -34.42 7.43
C LEU A 305 -2.74 -35.38 6.23
N LYS A 306 -3.46 -34.93 5.19
CA LYS A 306 -3.50 -35.66 3.92
C LYS A 306 -2.24 -35.35 3.10
N PHE A 307 -1.33 -36.30 3.03
CA PHE A 307 -0.11 -36.24 2.23
C PHE A 307 -0.44 -36.47 0.74
N SER A 308 -0.75 -35.39 0.02
CA SER A 308 -1.01 -35.43 -1.42
C SER A 308 -0.17 -34.39 -2.15
N ARG A 309 0.16 -34.65 -3.43
CA ARG A 309 0.86 -33.67 -4.29
C ARG A 309 0.13 -32.33 -4.37
N GLU A 310 -1.21 -32.34 -4.38
CA GLU A 310 -2.01 -31.10 -4.38
C GLU A 310 -1.83 -30.29 -3.08
N ASN A 311 -1.77 -30.96 -1.92
CA ASN A 311 -1.52 -30.29 -0.65
C ASN A 311 -0.08 -29.78 -0.56
N LEU A 312 0.90 -30.52 -1.08
CA LEU A 312 2.29 -30.07 -1.20
C LEU A 312 2.38 -28.76 -1.99
N MET A 313 1.78 -28.71 -3.19
CA MET A 313 1.75 -27.48 -4.00
C MET A 313 1.12 -26.28 -3.25
N LYS A 314 0.04 -26.51 -2.51
CA LYS A 314 -0.61 -25.45 -1.70
C LYS A 314 0.28 -24.95 -0.56
N VAL A 315 0.98 -25.86 0.12
CA VAL A 315 1.92 -25.52 1.19
C VAL A 315 3.11 -24.74 0.62
N GLU A 316 3.65 -25.18 -0.51
CA GLU A 316 4.75 -24.51 -1.21
C GLU A 316 4.36 -23.10 -1.67
N GLU A 317 3.18 -22.91 -2.26
CA GLU A 317 2.71 -21.58 -2.69
C GLU A 317 2.58 -20.61 -1.50
N LYS A 318 2.08 -21.11 -0.35
CA LYS A 318 1.97 -20.33 0.88
C LYS A 318 3.34 -19.96 1.43
N LEU A 319 4.27 -20.91 1.51
CA LEU A 319 5.63 -20.63 2.00
C LEU A 319 6.39 -19.71 1.05
N ARG A 320 6.31 -19.93 -0.26
CA ARG A 320 6.87 -19.03 -1.27
C ARG A 320 6.40 -17.59 -1.03
N SER A 321 5.10 -17.40 -0.81
CA SER A 321 4.53 -16.08 -0.51
C SER A 321 5.05 -15.50 0.82
N ALA A 322 5.18 -16.34 1.86
CA ALA A 322 5.71 -15.92 3.16
C ALA A 322 7.19 -15.48 3.07
N PHE A 323 8.03 -16.22 2.34
CA PHE A 323 9.43 -15.86 2.09
C PHE A 323 9.58 -14.55 1.31
N ILE A 324 8.73 -14.31 0.30
CA ILE A 324 8.75 -13.04 -0.46
C ILE A 324 8.45 -11.85 0.46
N VAL A 325 7.38 -11.96 1.28
CA VAL A 325 7.01 -10.89 2.22
C VAL A 325 8.09 -10.69 3.28
N PHE A 326 8.65 -11.77 3.81
CA PHE A 326 9.74 -11.71 4.79
C PHE A 326 11.00 -11.05 4.22
N TYR A 327 11.39 -11.41 3.00
CA TYR A 327 12.52 -10.79 2.31
C TYR A 327 12.33 -9.27 2.11
N GLN A 328 11.10 -8.83 1.80
CA GLN A 328 10.79 -7.41 1.67
C GLN A 328 10.88 -6.67 3.01
N LYS A 329 10.47 -7.29 4.13
CA LYS A 329 10.69 -6.72 5.47
C LYS A 329 12.16 -6.43 5.72
N LEU A 330 13.02 -7.41 5.45
CA LEU A 330 14.47 -7.26 5.61
C LEU A 330 15.03 -6.13 4.74
N ARG A 331 14.55 -6.00 3.49
CA ARG A 331 14.95 -4.91 2.60
C ARG A 331 14.58 -3.53 3.16
N LEU A 332 13.36 -3.39 3.71
CA LEU A 332 12.95 -2.13 4.35
C LEU A 332 13.80 -1.81 5.58
N LEU A 333 14.16 -2.80 6.40
CA LEU A 333 15.04 -2.60 7.55
C LEU A 333 16.46 -2.21 7.14
N LYS A 334 17.01 -2.86 6.11
CA LYS A 334 18.31 -2.47 5.53
C LYS A 334 18.29 -1.02 5.03
N SER A 335 17.21 -0.63 4.33
CA SER A 335 17.02 0.75 3.87
C SER A 335 16.87 1.73 5.04
N TYR A 336 16.15 1.35 6.09
CA TYR A 336 15.95 2.17 7.29
C TYR A 336 17.28 2.47 7.99
N SER A 337 18.12 1.47 8.25
CA SER A 337 19.44 1.66 8.86
C SER A 337 20.30 2.59 7.98
N PHE A 338 20.43 2.28 6.69
CA PHE A 338 21.24 3.07 5.76
C PHE A 338 20.81 4.54 5.69
N LEU A 339 19.50 4.81 5.55
CA LEU A 339 18.97 6.16 5.45
C LEU A 339 19.23 6.98 6.72
N ASN A 340 19.05 6.38 7.90
CA ASN A 340 19.29 7.10 9.16
C ASN A 340 20.78 7.36 9.40
N VAL A 341 21.67 6.37 9.19
CA VAL A 341 23.13 6.57 9.29
C VAL A 341 23.59 7.68 8.33
N LEU A 342 23.09 7.67 7.09
CA LEU A 342 23.38 8.73 6.13
C LEU A 342 22.86 10.09 6.60
N ALA A 343 21.67 10.13 7.21
CA ALA A 343 21.08 11.36 7.70
C ALA A 343 21.85 11.94 8.91
N PHE A 344 22.30 11.11 9.86
CA PHE A 344 23.23 11.50 10.94
C PHE A 344 24.54 12.07 10.35
N SER A 345 25.15 11.39 9.38
CA SER A 345 26.35 11.88 8.70
C SER A 345 26.13 13.24 8.04
N LYS A 346 24.98 13.45 7.38
CA LYS A 346 24.67 14.71 6.69
C LYS A 346 24.38 15.87 7.64
N ILE A 347 23.69 15.62 8.77
CA ILE A 347 23.38 16.68 9.74
C ILE A 347 24.65 17.09 10.51
N LEU A 348 25.50 16.15 10.88
CA LEU A 348 26.79 16.42 11.53
C LEU A 348 27.75 17.17 10.60
N LYS A 349 27.87 16.76 9.33
CA LYS A 349 28.66 17.53 8.34
C LYS A 349 28.15 18.95 8.14
N LYS A 350 26.84 19.18 8.33
CA LYS A 350 26.26 20.52 8.28
C LYS A 350 26.60 21.30 9.54
N TYR A 351 26.56 20.67 10.72
CA TYR A 351 27.02 21.24 11.97
C TYR A 351 28.49 21.68 11.87
N ASP A 352 29.41 20.79 11.50
CA ASP A 352 30.85 21.10 11.37
C ASP A 352 31.10 22.26 10.39
N LYS A 353 30.31 22.35 9.32
CA LYS A 353 30.40 23.46 8.36
C LYS A 353 29.97 24.82 8.94
N ILE A 354 29.07 24.82 9.92
CA ILE A 354 28.54 26.02 10.58
C ILE A 354 29.43 26.42 11.78
N THR A 355 29.87 25.43 12.54
CA THR A 355 30.58 25.65 13.79
C THR A 355 32.08 25.68 13.63
N SER A 356 32.60 25.06 12.57
CA SER A 356 34.02 24.74 12.37
C SER A 356 34.61 23.89 13.50
N ARG A 357 33.74 23.19 14.25
CA ARG A 357 34.10 22.23 15.30
C ARG A 357 34.01 20.83 14.68
N ASP A 358 35.10 20.08 14.60
CA ASP A 358 35.19 18.76 13.93
C ASP A 358 34.48 17.64 14.73
N ALA A 359 33.17 17.78 14.94
CA ALA A 359 32.36 16.87 15.77
C ALA A 359 31.81 15.66 15.00
N THR A 360 31.81 15.70 13.66
CA THR A 360 31.32 14.57 12.84
C THR A 360 32.08 13.28 13.15
N LYS A 361 33.42 13.33 13.23
CA LYS A 361 34.24 12.12 13.43
C LYS A 361 33.97 11.43 14.77
N PRO A 362 34.05 12.10 15.94
CA PRO A 362 33.79 11.44 17.22
C PRO A 362 32.37 10.90 17.32
N TYR A 363 31.37 11.62 16.82
CA TYR A 363 29.97 11.17 16.87
C TYR A 363 29.71 10.00 15.92
N MET A 364 30.18 10.07 14.67
CA MET A 364 29.99 8.98 13.70
C MET A 364 30.70 7.69 14.13
N LYS A 365 31.83 7.77 14.86
CA LYS A 365 32.46 6.59 15.44
C LYS A 365 31.50 5.83 16.36
N VAL A 366 30.69 6.54 17.14
CA VAL A 366 29.67 5.93 18.01
C VAL A 366 28.51 5.37 17.20
N VAL A 367 28.00 6.12 16.21
CA VAL A 367 26.95 5.64 15.30
C VAL A 367 27.38 4.35 14.59
N ASP A 368 28.59 4.31 14.05
CA ASP A 368 29.15 3.16 13.33
C ASP A 368 29.36 1.96 14.28
N SER A 369 29.74 2.19 15.54
CA SER A 369 29.89 1.14 16.56
C SER A 369 28.57 0.66 17.18
N SER A 370 27.48 1.40 16.99
CA SER A 370 26.18 1.06 17.55
C SER A 370 25.50 -0.08 16.81
N TYR A 371 24.43 -0.64 17.38
CA TYR A 371 23.65 -1.71 16.75
C TYR A 371 23.07 -1.26 15.39
N LEU A 372 22.72 0.02 15.22
CA LEU A 372 22.26 0.58 13.96
C LEU A 372 23.31 0.51 12.83
N GLY A 373 24.57 0.79 13.16
CA GLY A 373 25.67 0.90 12.19
C GLY A 373 26.48 -0.38 11.98
N SER A 374 26.62 -1.20 13.02
CA SER A 374 27.48 -2.40 13.02
C SER A 374 26.74 -3.72 12.81
N SER A 375 25.41 -3.75 12.91
CA SER A 375 24.64 -5.00 12.79
C SER A 375 24.55 -5.49 11.35
N ASP A 376 25.26 -6.58 11.06
CA ASP A 376 25.17 -7.33 9.82
C ASP A 376 24.03 -8.38 9.83
N GLU A 377 23.29 -8.51 10.94
CA GLU A 377 22.33 -9.60 11.15
C GLU A 377 21.25 -9.64 10.06
N VAL A 378 20.72 -8.47 9.69
CA VAL A 378 19.73 -8.33 8.61
C VAL A 378 20.33 -8.73 7.26
N VAL A 379 21.57 -8.33 6.98
CA VAL A 379 22.24 -8.65 5.70
C VAL A 379 22.50 -10.15 5.59
N ARG A 380 23.06 -10.77 6.63
CA ARG A 380 23.27 -12.23 6.69
C ARG A 380 21.96 -13.01 6.61
N LEU A 381 20.90 -12.50 7.22
CA LEU A 381 19.58 -13.12 7.15
C LEU A 381 18.97 -13.00 5.73
N MET A 382 19.16 -11.88 5.05
CA MET A 382 18.77 -11.72 3.65
C MET A 382 19.48 -12.73 2.74
N GLU A 383 20.80 -12.90 2.89
CA GLU A 383 21.59 -13.86 2.11
C GLU A 383 21.12 -15.30 2.34
N ARG A 384 20.85 -15.67 3.60
CA ARG A 384 20.26 -16.98 3.94
C ARG A 384 18.89 -17.18 3.28
N VAL A 385 18.03 -16.17 3.30
CA VAL A 385 16.71 -16.22 2.65
C VAL A 385 16.87 -16.38 1.13
N GLU A 386 17.76 -15.62 0.49
CA GLU A 386 18.04 -15.73 -0.94
C GLU A 386 18.50 -17.15 -1.30
N ALA A 387 19.49 -17.69 -0.59
CA ALA A 387 20.04 -19.03 -0.82
C ALA A 387 18.97 -20.12 -0.66
N THR A 388 18.23 -20.11 0.45
CA THR A 388 17.16 -21.07 0.72
C THR A 388 16.04 -20.97 -0.31
N PHE A 389 15.64 -19.76 -0.70
CA PHE A 389 14.57 -19.55 -1.67
C PHE A 389 14.95 -20.04 -3.06
N ILE A 390 16.17 -19.71 -3.52
CA ILE A 390 16.69 -20.14 -4.82
C ILE A 390 16.76 -21.67 -4.87
N LYS A 391 17.25 -22.30 -3.81
CA LYS A 391 17.36 -23.77 -3.72
C LYS A 391 16.00 -24.46 -3.76
N HIS A 392 15.04 -24.02 -2.96
CA HIS A 392 13.78 -24.77 -2.75
C HIS A 392 12.61 -24.36 -3.65
N PHE A 393 12.60 -23.15 -4.22
CA PHE A 393 11.47 -22.62 -5.01
C PHE A 393 11.84 -22.17 -6.42
N ALA A 394 13.13 -22.08 -6.77
CA ALA A 394 13.58 -21.63 -8.09
C ALA A 394 14.45 -22.66 -8.83
N ASN A 395 14.46 -23.92 -8.38
CA ASN A 395 15.26 -25.01 -8.97
C ASN A 395 16.74 -24.61 -9.13
N ALA A 396 17.31 -23.95 -8.12
CA ALA A 396 18.68 -23.40 -8.13
C ALA A 396 18.95 -22.31 -9.20
N ASN A 397 17.95 -21.84 -9.95
CA ASN A 397 18.11 -20.72 -10.89
C ASN A 397 18.09 -19.38 -10.14
N ARG A 398 19.27 -18.76 -10.00
CA ARG A 398 19.47 -17.48 -9.30
C ARG A 398 18.66 -16.35 -9.91
N THR A 399 18.66 -16.20 -11.25
CA THR A 399 17.95 -15.11 -11.94
C THR A 399 16.45 -15.20 -11.71
N LYS A 400 15.87 -16.40 -11.87
CA LYS A 400 14.46 -16.66 -11.62
C LYS A 400 14.09 -16.39 -10.16
N GLY A 401 14.88 -16.90 -9.22
CA GLY A 401 14.66 -16.68 -7.78
C GLY A 401 14.73 -15.21 -7.38
N MET A 402 15.73 -14.48 -7.86
CA MET A 402 15.91 -13.06 -7.57
C MET A 402 14.81 -12.19 -8.20
N ASN A 403 14.35 -12.49 -9.41
CA ASN A 403 13.22 -11.80 -10.04
C ASN A 403 11.92 -11.97 -9.25
N ILE A 404 11.74 -13.12 -8.57
CA ILE A 404 10.58 -13.39 -7.71
C ILE A 404 10.69 -12.66 -6.36
N LEU A 405 11.88 -12.66 -5.73
CA LEU A 405 12.11 -11.97 -4.45
C LEU A 405 12.16 -10.45 -4.60
N ARG A 406 12.68 -9.97 -5.73
CA ARG A 406 12.80 -8.55 -6.10
C ARG A 406 12.00 -8.28 -7.37
N PRO A 407 10.66 -8.21 -7.29
CA PRO A 407 9.86 -7.83 -8.43
C PRO A 407 10.24 -6.40 -8.85
N MET A 408 10.67 -6.24 -10.10
CA MET A 408 10.98 -4.92 -10.65
C MET A 408 9.70 -4.10 -10.81
N ALA A 409 9.78 -2.80 -10.53
CA ALA A 409 8.66 -1.88 -10.75
C ALA A 409 8.30 -1.87 -12.24
N LYS A 410 7.02 -2.03 -12.57
CA LYS A 410 6.56 -1.97 -13.96
C LYS A 410 6.84 -0.58 -14.53
N ARG A 411 7.67 -0.52 -15.58
CA ARG A 411 7.92 0.72 -16.33
C ARG A 411 6.61 1.22 -16.93
N GLU A 412 6.32 2.51 -16.72
CA GLU A 412 5.15 3.13 -17.34
C GLU A 412 5.32 3.18 -18.86
N ARG A 413 4.34 2.67 -19.59
CA ARG A 413 4.35 2.65 -21.07
C ARG A 413 3.86 4.00 -21.60
N HIS A 414 4.65 4.67 -22.43
CA HIS A 414 4.28 5.96 -23.05
C HIS A 414 2.97 5.89 -23.85
N ARG A 415 2.74 4.75 -24.54
CA ARG A 415 1.49 4.45 -25.26
C ARG A 415 0.25 4.59 -24.37
N LEU A 416 0.31 4.18 -23.11
CA LEU A 416 -0.81 4.26 -22.20
C LEU A 416 -1.21 5.71 -21.93
N THR A 417 -0.24 6.58 -21.65
CA THR A 417 -0.49 8.01 -21.39
C THR A 417 -1.13 8.69 -22.60
N PHE A 418 -0.61 8.40 -23.79
CA PHE A 418 -1.19 8.89 -25.04
C PHE A 418 -2.63 8.38 -25.24
N SER A 419 -2.88 7.08 -25.14
CA SER A 419 -4.21 6.50 -25.33
C SER A 419 -5.25 7.00 -24.32
N THR A 420 -4.86 7.20 -23.05
CA THR A 420 -5.73 7.81 -22.04
C THR A 420 -6.10 9.24 -22.41
N GLY A 421 -5.12 10.06 -22.84
CA GLY A 421 -5.35 11.44 -23.28
C GLY A 421 -6.23 11.53 -24.52
N PHE A 422 -5.97 10.67 -25.53
CA PHE A 422 -6.79 10.57 -26.73
C PHE A 422 -8.24 10.21 -26.40
N SER A 423 -8.46 9.16 -25.60
CA SER A 423 -9.81 8.72 -25.22
C SER A 423 -10.57 9.81 -24.44
N ALA A 424 -9.88 10.53 -23.54
CA ALA A 424 -10.48 11.66 -22.83
C ALA A 424 -10.87 12.81 -23.77
N GLY A 425 -10.01 13.11 -24.75
CA GLY A 425 -10.30 14.08 -25.81
C GLY A 425 -11.52 13.67 -26.63
N CYS A 426 -11.62 12.40 -27.02
CA CYS A 426 -12.80 11.86 -27.71
C CYS A 426 -14.08 12.01 -26.89
N VAL A 427 -14.08 11.65 -25.61
CA VAL A 427 -15.25 11.85 -24.73
C VAL A 427 -15.68 13.32 -24.72
N PHE A 428 -14.73 14.24 -24.55
CA PHE A 428 -15.03 15.67 -24.55
C PHE A 428 -15.63 16.13 -25.88
N SER A 429 -15.02 15.79 -27.01
CA SER A 429 -15.51 16.13 -28.34
C SER A 429 -16.90 15.55 -28.63
N LEU A 430 -17.16 14.30 -28.21
CA LEU A 430 -18.46 13.66 -28.40
C LEU A 430 -19.56 14.27 -27.52
N ILE A 431 -19.24 14.74 -26.30
CA ILE A 431 -20.18 15.50 -25.47
C ILE A 431 -20.52 16.83 -26.14
N VAL A 432 -19.53 17.54 -26.68
CA VAL A 432 -19.76 18.79 -27.41
C VAL A 432 -20.62 18.53 -28.66
N ALA A 433 -20.33 17.46 -29.41
CA ALA A 433 -21.13 17.07 -30.57
C ALA A 433 -22.59 16.74 -30.18
N LEU A 434 -22.79 15.99 -29.08
CA LEU A 434 -24.12 15.68 -28.55
C LEU A 434 -24.90 16.95 -28.19
N ALA A 435 -24.26 17.89 -27.48
CA ALA A 435 -24.88 19.16 -27.12
C ALA A 435 -25.23 20.00 -28.36
N ALA A 436 -24.35 20.01 -29.37
CA ALA A 436 -24.59 20.70 -30.63
C ALA A 436 -25.75 20.07 -31.42
N ILE A 437 -25.82 18.74 -31.52
CA ILE A 437 -26.89 18.03 -32.23
C ILE A 437 -28.25 18.26 -31.55
N ILE A 438 -28.31 18.16 -30.22
CA ILE A 438 -29.55 18.42 -29.46
C ILE A 438 -30.07 19.83 -29.72
N ARG A 439 -29.18 20.85 -29.74
CA ARG A 439 -29.55 22.25 -29.99
C ARG A 439 -29.91 22.54 -31.45
N THR A 440 -29.12 22.03 -32.39
CA THR A 440 -29.27 22.36 -33.82
C THR A 440 -30.46 21.66 -34.47
N ARG A 441 -30.73 20.40 -34.09
CA ARG A 441 -31.80 19.62 -34.71
C ARG A 441 -33.16 19.78 -34.02
N ASN A 442 -33.27 20.58 -32.95
CA ASN A 442 -34.50 20.75 -32.15
C ASN A 442 -35.21 19.41 -31.90
N LEU A 443 -34.46 18.33 -31.66
CA LEU A 443 -34.96 16.95 -31.54
C LEU A 443 -35.91 16.75 -30.33
N LEU A 444 -36.11 17.80 -29.56
CA LEU A 444 -36.90 17.86 -28.34
C LEU A 444 -38.19 18.67 -28.55
N GLN A 445 -38.99 18.33 -29.57
CA GLN A 445 -40.42 18.68 -29.54
C GLN A 445 -41.10 17.92 -28.38
N GLU A 446 -42.09 18.53 -27.72
CA GLU A 446 -42.56 18.14 -26.37
C GLU A 446 -42.94 16.66 -26.22
N GLU A 447 -43.60 16.04 -27.22
CA GLU A 447 -44.05 14.65 -27.12
C GLU A 447 -42.92 13.62 -27.32
N GLY A 448 -42.08 13.81 -28.35
CA GLY A 448 -40.95 12.91 -28.64
C GLY A 448 -39.86 12.96 -27.57
N GLN A 449 -39.61 14.15 -27.01
CA GLN A 449 -38.69 14.35 -25.89
C GLN A 449 -39.10 13.52 -24.67
N LYS A 450 -40.38 13.57 -24.30
CA LYS A 450 -40.88 12.86 -23.13
C LYS A 450 -40.76 11.35 -23.29
N GLN A 451 -40.98 10.83 -24.50
CA GLN A 451 -40.81 9.41 -24.78
C GLN A 451 -39.34 8.98 -24.69
N TYR A 452 -38.41 9.71 -25.32
CA TYR A 452 -36.97 9.43 -25.27
C TYR A 452 -36.43 9.49 -23.83
N MET A 453 -36.83 10.53 -23.08
CA MET A 453 -36.39 10.72 -21.70
C MET A 453 -36.90 9.63 -20.74
N ASN A 454 -38.01 8.97 -21.04
CA ASN A 454 -38.56 7.89 -20.23
C ASN A 454 -38.15 6.49 -20.69
N THR A 455 -37.47 6.36 -21.84
CA THR A 455 -37.06 5.06 -22.42
C THR A 455 -35.54 4.97 -22.58
N MET A 456 -34.95 5.77 -23.47
CA MET A 456 -33.52 5.72 -23.80
C MET A 456 -32.63 6.37 -22.75
N PHE A 457 -33.04 7.51 -22.19
CA PHE A 457 -32.22 8.23 -21.22
C PHE A 457 -31.83 7.38 -19.99
N PRO A 458 -32.74 6.62 -19.34
CA PRO A 458 -32.36 5.71 -18.26
C PRO A 458 -31.36 4.61 -18.68
N LEU A 459 -31.51 4.05 -19.88
CA LEU A 459 -30.61 3.01 -20.39
C LEU A 459 -29.19 3.54 -20.60
N TYR A 460 -29.03 4.74 -21.17
CA TYR A 460 -27.73 5.35 -21.36
C TYR A 460 -27.14 5.96 -20.08
N SER A 461 -28.00 6.42 -19.16
CA SER A 461 -27.57 6.94 -17.85
C SER A 461 -26.82 5.89 -17.03
N PHE A 462 -27.16 4.61 -17.18
CA PHE A 462 -26.43 3.49 -16.57
C PHE A 462 -24.93 3.54 -16.89
N PHE A 463 -24.56 3.71 -18.17
CA PHE A 463 -23.15 3.81 -18.56
C PHE A 463 -22.50 5.07 -17.99
N GLY A 464 -23.24 6.18 -17.93
CA GLY A 464 -22.80 7.41 -17.26
C GLY A 464 -22.43 7.18 -15.79
N PHE A 465 -23.26 6.45 -15.04
CA PHE A 465 -22.98 6.11 -13.64
C PHE A 465 -21.74 5.23 -13.48
N ILE A 466 -21.56 4.22 -14.35
CA ILE A 466 -20.38 3.36 -14.34
C ILE A 466 -19.11 4.16 -14.65
N VAL A 467 -19.13 4.97 -15.71
CA VAL A 467 -17.99 5.81 -16.12
C VAL A 467 -17.65 6.81 -15.02
N LEU A 468 -18.63 7.49 -14.44
CA LEU A 468 -18.42 8.44 -13.34
C LEU A 468 -17.78 7.75 -12.13
N HIS A 469 -18.26 6.56 -11.76
CA HIS A 469 -17.68 5.82 -10.64
C HIS A 469 -16.24 5.38 -10.91
N ILE A 470 -15.93 4.93 -12.13
CA ILE A 470 -14.55 4.58 -12.54
C ILE A 470 -13.64 5.80 -12.49
N ILE A 471 -14.11 6.97 -12.95
CA ILE A 471 -13.35 8.23 -12.88
C ILE A 471 -13.09 8.61 -11.41
N MET A 472 -14.11 8.53 -10.55
CA MET A 472 -13.95 8.80 -9.12
C MET A 472 -12.96 7.82 -8.47
N TYR A 473 -12.99 6.54 -8.83
CA TYR A 473 -12.03 5.56 -8.35
C TYR A 473 -10.60 5.83 -8.85
N ALA A 474 -10.44 6.24 -10.11
CA ALA A 474 -9.13 6.63 -10.64
C ALA A 474 -8.56 7.88 -9.96
N ALA A 475 -9.41 8.88 -9.68
CA ALA A 475 -9.03 10.05 -8.90
C ALA A 475 -8.56 9.66 -7.49
N ASN A 476 -9.25 8.73 -6.84
CA ASN A 476 -8.83 8.16 -5.56
C ASN A 476 -7.43 7.53 -5.64
N ILE A 477 -7.16 6.67 -6.63
CA ILE A 477 -5.83 6.06 -6.81
C ILE A 477 -4.76 7.13 -7.04
N TYR A 478 -5.06 8.15 -7.85
CA TYR A 478 -4.13 9.26 -8.09
C TYR A 478 -3.78 9.97 -6.77
N TYR A 479 -4.77 10.32 -5.96
CA TYR A 479 -4.54 10.99 -4.68
C TYR A 479 -3.85 10.08 -3.66
N TRP A 480 -4.23 8.81 -3.56
CA TRP A 480 -3.56 7.84 -2.69
C TRP A 480 -2.08 7.72 -3.04
N ARG A 481 -1.74 7.63 -4.33
CA ARG A 481 -0.34 7.64 -4.79
C ARG A 481 0.35 8.96 -4.47
N ARG A 482 -0.32 10.10 -4.70
CA ARG A 482 0.24 11.43 -4.46
C ARG A 482 0.56 11.70 -2.98
N TYR A 483 -0.24 11.14 -2.07
CA TYR A 483 -0.08 11.26 -0.62
C TYR A 483 0.57 10.02 0.02
N LYS A 484 1.11 9.09 -0.77
CA LYS A 484 1.80 7.87 -0.30
C LYS A 484 0.95 6.95 0.59
N VAL A 485 -0.36 6.94 0.38
CA VAL A 485 -1.26 5.95 0.99
C VAL A 485 -1.00 4.61 0.32
N ASN A 486 -0.62 3.62 1.13
CA ASN A 486 -0.33 2.26 0.66
C ASN A 486 -1.62 1.47 0.36
N TYR A 487 -2.36 1.87 -0.67
CA TYR A 487 -3.65 1.27 -1.03
C TYR A 487 -3.52 -0.19 -1.46
N SER A 488 -2.41 -0.55 -2.13
CA SER A 488 -2.14 -1.93 -2.54
C SER A 488 -2.01 -2.86 -1.34
N PHE A 489 -1.38 -2.37 -0.27
CA PHE A 489 -1.31 -3.07 1.00
C PHE A 489 -2.68 -3.22 1.67
N ILE A 490 -3.44 -2.12 1.74
CA ILE A 490 -4.77 -2.08 2.39
C ILE A 490 -5.76 -3.03 1.70
N PHE A 491 -5.81 -3.02 0.37
CA PHE A 491 -6.68 -3.92 -0.40
C PHE A 491 -6.11 -5.34 -0.54
N GLY A 492 -4.84 -5.56 -0.20
CA GLY A 492 -4.19 -6.87 -0.31
C GLY A 492 -3.98 -7.32 -1.76
N PHE A 493 -3.69 -6.38 -2.67
CA PHE A 493 -3.34 -6.73 -4.05
C PHE A 493 -2.05 -7.54 -4.09
N LYS A 494 -1.98 -8.50 -5.02
CA LYS A 494 -0.71 -9.14 -5.35
C LYS A 494 0.21 -8.07 -5.93
N GLN A 495 1.48 -8.09 -5.52
CA GLN A 495 2.44 -7.09 -5.96
C GLN A 495 2.59 -7.14 -7.48
N GLY A 496 2.47 -5.97 -8.13
CA GLY A 496 2.55 -5.85 -9.59
C GLY A 496 1.26 -6.16 -10.35
N THR A 497 0.18 -6.61 -9.71
CA THR A 497 -1.15 -6.76 -10.35
C THR A 497 -2.07 -5.55 -10.17
N GLU A 498 -1.62 -4.56 -9.41
CA GLU A 498 -2.35 -3.31 -9.17
C GLU A 498 -2.55 -2.49 -10.44
N LEU A 499 -3.77 -1.98 -10.62
CA LEU A 499 -4.09 -1.05 -11.70
C LEU A 499 -3.63 0.35 -11.31
N GLY A 500 -2.88 1.00 -12.21
CA GLY A 500 -2.57 2.42 -12.08
C GLY A 500 -3.76 3.29 -12.46
N TYR A 501 -3.83 4.52 -11.92
CA TYR A 501 -4.91 5.46 -12.21
C TYR A 501 -5.12 5.72 -13.71
N ARG A 502 -4.04 5.78 -14.52
CA ARG A 502 -4.14 5.95 -15.98
C ARG A 502 -4.80 4.77 -16.69
N GLN A 503 -4.54 3.54 -16.22
CA GLN A 503 -5.17 2.34 -16.77
C GLN A 503 -6.67 2.33 -16.47
N VAL A 504 -7.04 2.69 -15.23
CA VAL A 504 -8.43 2.83 -14.82
C VAL A 504 -9.15 3.92 -15.62
N LEU A 505 -8.50 5.09 -15.80
CA LEU A 505 -9.04 6.17 -16.65
C LEU A 505 -9.20 5.74 -18.10
N LEU A 506 -8.24 5.01 -18.68
CA LEU A 506 -8.36 4.50 -20.05
C LEU A 506 -9.61 3.63 -20.19
N VAL A 507 -9.83 2.68 -19.27
CA VAL A 507 -11.03 1.83 -19.29
C VAL A 507 -12.30 2.66 -19.17
N GLY A 508 -12.35 3.61 -18.24
CA GLY A 508 -13.50 4.49 -18.05
C GLY A 508 -13.81 5.35 -19.28
N PHE A 509 -12.80 6.00 -19.86
CA PHE A 509 -12.98 6.82 -21.05
C PHE A 509 -13.29 6.00 -22.29
N SER A 510 -12.73 4.81 -22.47
CA SER A 510 -13.11 3.93 -23.58
C SER A 510 -14.58 3.52 -23.51
N ILE A 511 -15.09 3.14 -22.33
CA ILE A 511 -16.52 2.86 -22.13
C ILE A 511 -17.34 4.13 -22.42
N GLY A 512 -16.89 5.30 -21.96
CA GLY A 512 -17.53 6.58 -22.23
C GLY A 512 -17.61 6.93 -23.71
N VAL A 513 -16.54 6.70 -24.48
CA VAL A 513 -16.51 6.90 -25.94
C VAL A 513 -17.54 5.99 -26.61
N PHE A 514 -17.53 4.69 -26.33
CA PHE A 514 -18.49 3.76 -26.93
C PHE A 514 -19.93 4.11 -26.56
N ALA A 515 -20.20 4.45 -25.29
CA ALA A 515 -21.53 4.87 -24.85
C ALA A 515 -22.01 6.14 -25.59
N LEU A 516 -21.15 7.16 -25.72
CA LEU A 516 -21.49 8.39 -26.42
C LEU A 516 -21.66 8.18 -27.92
N LEU A 517 -20.84 7.33 -28.54
CA LEU A 517 -21.03 6.94 -29.95
C LEU A 517 -22.37 6.23 -30.16
N CYS A 518 -22.76 5.32 -29.26
CA CYS A 518 -24.08 4.67 -29.31
C CYS A 518 -25.22 5.70 -29.17
N VAL A 519 -25.12 6.66 -28.25
CA VAL A 519 -26.11 7.74 -28.10
C VAL A 519 -26.22 8.56 -29.38
N LEU A 520 -25.08 8.99 -29.94
CA LEU A 520 -25.05 9.78 -31.16
C LEU A 520 -25.59 9.01 -32.37
N ALA A 521 -25.23 7.73 -32.50
CA ALA A 521 -25.76 6.87 -33.54
C ALA A 521 -27.28 6.68 -33.40
N ASN A 522 -27.78 6.47 -32.18
CA ASN A 522 -29.22 6.35 -31.91
C ASN A 522 -29.97 7.65 -32.30
N LEU A 523 -29.44 8.82 -31.91
CA LEU A 523 -30.04 10.12 -32.25
C LEU A 523 -29.97 10.45 -33.74
N ASP A 524 -28.86 10.13 -34.42
CA ASP A 524 -28.73 10.39 -35.85
C ASP A 524 -29.64 9.49 -36.70
N MET A 525 -29.73 8.21 -36.35
CA MET A 525 -30.62 7.26 -37.03
C MET A 525 -32.11 7.58 -36.82
N GLU A 526 -32.48 8.18 -35.68
CA GLU A 526 -33.84 8.66 -35.41
C GLU A 526 -34.20 9.89 -36.26
N ALA A 527 -33.23 10.76 -36.52
CA ALA A 527 -33.44 11.99 -37.27
C ALA A 527 -33.41 11.79 -38.80
N ASN A 528 -32.79 10.73 -39.31
CA ASN A 528 -32.67 10.49 -40.75
C ASN A 528 -33.90 9.71 -41.30
N PRO A 529 -34.64 10.26 -42.29
CA PRO A 529 -35.85 9.65 -42.82
C PRO A 529 -35.62 8.31 -43.54
N LYS A 530 -34.40 8.02 -44.04
CA LYS A 530 -34.07 6.74 -44.70
C LYS A 530 -33.80 5.60 -43.72
N THR A 531 -33.43 5.89 -42.46
CA THR A 531 -33.09 4.89 -41.43
C THR A 531 -34.22 4.63 -40.45
N LYS A 532 -35.37 5.32 -40.59
CA LYS A 532 -36.55 5.11 -39.74
C LYS A 532 -37.09 3.67 -39.79
N ASP A 533 -36.86 2.93 -40.89
CA ASP A 533 -37.28 1.54 -41.05
C ASP A 533 -36.50 0.56 -40.14
N TYR A 534 -35.32 0.95 -39.65
CA TYR A 534 -34.48 0.14 -38.75
C TYR A 534 -34.78 0.37 -37.25
N LYS A 535 -35.99 0.83 -36.91
CA LYS A 535 -36.39 1.26 -35.56
C LYS A 535 -36.10 0.25 -34.46
N THR A 536 -36.16 -1.06 -34.74
CA THR A 536 -35.85 -2.08 -33.73
C THR A 536 -34.34 -2.23 -33.49
N PHE A 537 -33.52 -2.09 -34.53
CA PHE A 537 -32.06 -2.23 -34.42
C PHE A 537 -31.44 -1.05 -33.65
N THR A 538 -31.96 0.16 -33.85
CA THR A 538 -31.51 1.37 -33.15
C THR A 538 -31.71 1.30 -31.64
N GLU A 539 -32.80 0.66 -31.20
CA GLU A 539 -33.14 0.49 -29.79
C GLU A 539 -32.30 -0.61 -29.11
N LEU A 540 -31.62 -1.48 -29.87
CA LEU A 540 -30.77 -2.55 -29.33
C LEU A 540 -29.34 -2.09 -29.01
N LEU A 541 -28.91 -0.89 -29.45
CA LEU A 541 -27.56 -0.38 -29.21
C LEU A 541 -27.15 -0.37 -27.72
N PRO A 542 -27.97 0.11 -26.77
CA PRO A 542 -27.62 0.05 -25.34
C PRO A 542 -27.46 -1.40 -24.85
N LEU A 543 -28.28 -2.32 -25.34
CA LEU A 543 -28.20 -3.74 -24.98
C LEU A 543 -26.90 -4.38 -25.49
N PHE A 544 -26.53 -4.12 -26.75
CA PHE A 544 -25.26 -4.62 -27.29
C PHE A 544 -24.06 -4.12 -26.49
N LEU A 545 -24.05 -2.84 -26.10
CA LEU A 545 -22.99 -2.29 -25.26
C LEU A 545 -22.96 -2.94 -23.86
N LEU A 546 -24.12 -3.15 -23.24
CA LEU A 546 -24.23 -3.82 -21.94
C LEU A 546 -23.71 -5.27 -22.01
N LEU A 547 -24.13 -6.04 -23.03
CA LEU A 547 -23.68 -7.41 -23.24
C LEU A 547 -22.17 -7.47 -23.51
N ALA A 548 -21.63 -6.57 -24.34
CA ALA A 548 -20.20 -6.50 -24.60
C ALA A 548 -19.40 -6.22 -23.32
N MET A 549 -19.87 -5.30 -22.47
CA MET A 549 -19.25 -5.03 -21.16
C MET A 549 -19.29 -6.24 -20.24
N PHE A 550 -20.41 -6.95 -20.18
CA PHE A 550 -20.56 -8.16 -19.37
C PHE A 550 -19.63 -9.28 -19.84
N VAL A 551 -19.58 -9.54 -21.15
CA VAL A 551 -18.67 -10.52 -21.77
C VAL A 551 -17.22 -10.19 -21.44
N VAL A 552 -16.80 -8.93 -21.60
CA VAL A 552 -15.44 -8.50 -21.23
C VAL A 552 -15.19 -8.68 -19.75
N LEU A 553 -16.17 -8.49 -18.87
CA LEU A 553 -15.97 -8.66 -17.42
C LEU A 553 -15.71 -10.13 -17.04
N VAL A 554 -16.44 -11.08 -17.63
CA VAL A 554 -16.37 -12.52 -17.27
C VAL A 554 -15.35 -13.32 -18.08
N LEU A 555 -14.79 -12.72 -19.14
CA LEU A 555 -13.88 -13.41 -20.06
C LEU A 555 -12.67 -14.04 -19.33
N PRO A 556 -12.40 -15.35 -19.51
CA PRO A 556 -11.32 -16.02 -18.81
C PRO A 556 -9.92 -15.72 -19.38
N PHE A 557 -9.84 -15.21 -20.61
CA PHE A 557 -8.59 -14.94 -21.30
C PHE A 557 -7.78 -13.78 -20.69
N ASN A 558 -6.47 -13.76 -20.93
CA ASN A 558 -5.53 -12.75 -20.41
C ASN A 558 -5.69 -11.34 -21.05
N PHE A 559 -6.79 -11.07 -21.74
CA PHE A 559 -7.15 -9.75 -22.25
C PHE A 559 -7.77 -8.86 -21.15
N PHE A 560 -7.65 -7.54 -21.27
CA PHE A 560 -8.31 -6.53 -20.43
C PHE A 560 -8.14 -6.72 -18.90
N TYR A 561 -6.91 -6.83 -18.42
CA TYR A 561 -6.60 -6.82 -16.97
C TYR A 561 -7.28 -7.96 -16.18
N ARG A 562 -7.14 -9.20 -16.66
CA ARG A 562 -7.71 -10.43 -16.07
C ARG A 562 -7.68 -10.47 -14.54
N SER A 563 -6.52 -10.27 -13.93
CA SER A 563 -6.37 -10.34 -12.46
C SER A 563 -7.31 -9.40 -11.71
N SER A 564 -7.53 -8.20 -12.24
CA SER A 564 -8.38 -7.19 -11.62
C SER A 564 -9.87 -7.48 -11.81
N ARG A 565 -10.26 -8.01 -12.99
CA ARG A 565 -11.65 -8.44 -13.24
C ARG A 565 -12.05 -9.59 -12.31
N PHE A 566 -11.22 -10.62 -12.22
CA PHE A 566 -11.48 -11.75 -11.32
C PHE A 566 -11.48 -11.33 -9.85
N PHE A 567 -10.61 -10.38 -9.46
CA PHE A 567 -10.66 -9.80 -8.11
C PHE A 567 -12.00 -9.10 -7.85
N PHE A 568 -12.45 -8.24 -8.77
CA PHE A 568 -13.75 -7.57 -8.66
C PHE A 568 -14.92 -8.56 -8.60
N LEU A 569 -14.95 -9.57 -9.48
CA LEU A 569 -15.98 -10.61 -9.49
C LEU A 569 -16.00 -11.43 -8.21
N THR A 570 -14.82 -11.74 -7.66
CA THR A 570 -14.69 -12.46 -6.39
C THR A 570 -15.27 -11.64 -5.24
N CYS A 571 -14.90 -10.36 -5.13
CA CYS A 571 -15.46 -9.47 -4.11
C CYS A 571 -16.97 -9.27 -4.29
N LEU A 572 -17.45 -9.13 -5.54
CA LEU A 572 -18.88 -9.01 -5.84
C LEU A 572 -19.64 -10.25 -5.38
N PHE A 573 -19.10 -11.43 -5.68
CA PHE A 573 -19.67 -12.69 -5.24
C PHE A 573 -19.66 -12.84 -3.71
N HIS A 574 -18.57 -12.48 -3.03
CA HIS A 574 -18.52 -12.45 -1.57
C HIS A 574 -19.53 -11.47 -0.96
N CYS A 575 -19.81 -10.33 -1.60
CA CYS A 575 -20.87 -9.41 -1.17
C CYS A 575 -22.25 -10.05 -1.27
N LEU A 576 -22.56 -10.71 -2.38
CA LEU A 576 -23.84 -11.38 -2.59
C LEU A 576 -24.00 -12.60 -1.66
N ALA A 577 -22.92 -13.33 -1.42
CA ALA A 577 -22.86 -14.49 -0.55
C ALA A 577 -22.31 -14.15 0.85
N ALA A 578 -22.51 -12.91 1.33
CA ALA A 578 -21.92 -12.37 2.55
C ALA A 578 -22.00 -13.27 3.80
N PRO A 579 -23.09 -14.02 4.07
CA PRO A 579 -23.15 -14.92 5.22
C PRO A 579 -22.18 -16.11 5.16
N LEU A 580 -21.73 -16.48 3.95
CA LEU A 580 -21.02 -17.74 3.68
C LEU A 580 -19.50 -17.60 3.66
N TYR A 581 -18.98 -16.39 3.51
CA TYR A 581 -17.56 -16.11 3.36
C TYR A 581 -17.06 -15.14 4.44
N LYS A 582 -15.77 -15.26 4.80
CA LYS A 582 -15.12 -14.29 5.67
C LYS A 582 -15.07 -12.93 4.99
N VAL A 583 -15.59 -11.92 5.66
CA VAL A 583 -15.64 -10.56 5.13
C VAL A 583 -14.26 -9.91 5.26
N THR A 584 -13.60 -9.65 4.14
CA THR A 584 -12.35 -8.90 4.10
C THR A 584 -12.59 -7.41 3.85
N LEU A 585 -11.54 -6.59 3.98
CA LEU A 585 -11.62 -5.15 3.72
C LEU A 585 -12.11 -4.80 2.31
N PRO A 586 -11.57 -5.41 1.23
CA PRO A 586 -12.12 -5.23 -0.11
C PRO A 586 -13.60 -5.55 -0.23
N ASP A 587 -14.09 -6.61 0.44
CA ASP A 587 -15.48 -7.05 0.32
C ASP A 587 -16.44 -6.03 0.94
N PHE A 588 -16.17 -5.56 2.16
CA PHE A 588 -17.04 -4.54 2.75
C PHE A 588 -16.90 -3.17 2.05
N PHE A 589 -15.70 -2.84 1.56
CA PHE A 589 -15.47 -1.60 0.80
C PHE A 589 -16.27 -1.60 -0.50
N LEU A 590 -16.32 -2.72 -1.23
CA LEU A 590 -17.14 -2.90 -2.42
C LEU A 590 -18.63 -2.85 -2.07
N GLY A 591 -19.04 -3.51 -0.99
CA GLY A 591 -20.42 -3.44 -0.53
C GLY A 591 -20.87 -2.00 -0.27
N ASP A 592 -20.02 -1.16 0.33
CA ASP A 592 -20.31 0.26 0.52
C ASP A 592 -20.42 1.03 -0.81
N GLN A 593 -19.67 0.63 -1.85
CA GLN A 593 -19.88 1.19 -3.21
C GLN A 593 -21.26 0.81 -3.76
N LEU A 594 -21.71 -0.43 -3.56
CA LEU A 594 -23.01 -0.90 -4.05
C LEU A 594 -24.19 -0.13 -3.41
N THR A 595 -24.06 0.31 -2.16
CA THR A 595 -25.09 1.15 -1.50
C THR A 595 -25.32 2.48 -2.21
N SER A 596 -24.27 3.03 -2.85
CA SER A 596 -24.33 4.25 -3.64
C SER A 596 -24.67 4.01 -5.12
N GLN A 597 -24.89 2.75 -5.52
CA GLN A 597 -25.19 2.33 -6.90
C GLN A 597 -26.62 1.79 -7.06
N VAL A 598 -27.52 2.07 -6.11
CA VAL A 598 -28.93 1.63 -6.16
C VAL A 598 -29.61 2.04 -7.47
N GLN A 599 -29.34 3.25 -7.98
CA GLN A 599 -29.94 3.70 -9.24
C GLN A 599 -29.40 2.95 -10.47
N ALA A 600 -28.12 2.56 -10.46
CA ALA A 600 -27.56 1.71 -11.50
C ALA A 600 -28.18 0.31 -11.48
N LEU A 601 -28.41 -0.26 -10.28
CA LEU A 601 -29.10 -1.56 -10.13
C LEU A 601 -30.55 -1.50 -10.63
N ARG A 602 -31.29 -0.42 -10.33
CA ARG A 602 -32.62 -0.18 -10.90
C ARG A 602 -32.60 -0.01 -12.41
N SER A 603 -31.51 0.53 -12.97
CA SER A 603 -31.36 0.63 -14.42
C SER A 603 -31.22 -0.77 -15.03
N ILE A 604 -30.49 -1.70 -14.39
CA ILE A 604 -30.38 -3.11 -14.83
C ILE A 604 -31.76 -3.79 -14.82
N GLU A 605 -32.56 -3.56 -13.78
CA GLU A 605 -33.95 -4.03 -13.74
C GLU A 605 -34.78 -3.47 -14.90
N PHE A 606 -34.62 -2.18 -15.22
CA PHE A 606 -35.26 -1.57 -16.38
C PHE A 606 -34.79 -2.18 -17.70
N TYR A 607 -33.50 -2.54 -17.86
CA TYR A 607 -33.02 -3.33 -19.00
C TYR A 607 -33.75 -4.67 -19.11
N ILE A 608 -33.90 -5.41 -18.01
CA ILE A 608 -34.59 -6.70 -17.99
C ILE A 608 -36.05 -6.54 -18.43
N CYS A 609 -36.76 -5.54 -17.90
CA CYS A 609 -38.13 -5.28 -18.30
C CYS A 609 -38.25 -4.83 -19.76
N TYR A 610 -37.53 -3.78 -20.15
CA TYR A 610 -37.67 -3.14 -21.46
C TYR A 610 -37.33 -4.07 -22.63
N TYR A 611 -36.26 -4.86 -22.50
CA TYR A 611 -35.88 -5.82 -23.55
C TYR A 611 -36.61 -7.16 -23.39
N GLY A 612 -36.87 -7.62 -22.16
CA GLY A 612 -37.52 -8.90 -21.90
C GLY A 612 -39.01 -8.93 -22.26
N TRP A 613 -39.75 -7.84 -21.98
CA TRP A 613 -41.18 -7.74 -22.32
C TRP A 613 -41.43 -7.29 -23.77
N GLY A 614 -40.39 -6.96 -24.54
CA GLY A 614 -40.53 -6.55 -25.93
C GLY A 614 -40.92 -5.08 -26.14
N ASP A 615 -40.91 -4.27 -25.08
CA ASP A 615 -41.22 -2.82 -25.08
C ASP A 615 -40.33 -2.04 -26.10
N PHE A 616 -39.12 -2.53 -26.33
CA PHE A 616 -38.18 -1.98 -27.33
C PHE A 616 -38.69 -2.02 -28.79
N LYS A 617 -39.59 -2.95 -29.14
CA LYS A 617 -40.11 -3.06 -30.53
C LYS A 617 -40.97 -1.87 -30.92
N HIS A 618 -41.68 -1.28 -29.95
CA HIS A 618 -42.61 -0.19 -30.16
C HIS A 618 -42.20 1.09 -29.43
N ARG A 619 -41.02 1.11 -28.79
CA ARG A 619 -40.49 2.19 -27.96
C ARG A 619 -41.49 2.64 -26.88
N GLN A 620 -42.17 1.69 -26.26
CA GLN A 620 -43.12 1.97 -25.18
C GLN A 620 -42.48 1.68 -23.82
N ASN A 621 -42.96 2.33 -22.76
CA ASN A 621 -42.57 2.02 -21.39
C ASN A 621 -43.80 1.53 -20.63
N THR A 622 -44.06 0.23 -20.72
CA THR A 622 -45.15 -0.44 -20.01
C THR A 622 -44.70 -1.07 -18.69
N CYS A 623 -43.39 -1.06 -18.39
CA CYS A 623 -42.81 -1.60 -17.16
C CYS A 623 -43.54 -1.15 -15.89
N ASN A 624 -43.85 0.14 -15.76
CA ASN A 624 -44.54 0.68 -14.58
C ASN A 624 -45.99 0.18 -14.41
N LYS A 625 -46.59 -0.43 -15.45
CA LYS A 625 -47.93 -1.04 -15.36
C LYS A 625 -47.88 -2.44 -14.74
N SER A 626 -46.73 -3.10 -14.75
CA SER A 626 -46.56 -4.42 -14.15
C SER A 626 -46.38 -4.32 -12.65
N GLY A 627 -47.26 -4.98 -11.89
CA GLY A 627 -47.10 -5.11 -10.43
C GLY A 627 -45.80 -5.80 -10.03
N VAL A 628 -45.30 -6.72 -10.87
CA VAL A 628 -44.04 -7.43 -10.67
C VAL A 628 -42.86 -6.46 -10.73
N TYR A 629 -42.78 -5.65 -11.79
CA TYR A 629 -41.72 -4.64 -11.94
C TYR A 629 -41.71 -3.64 -10.79
N ASN A 630 -42.88 -3.12 -10.40
CA ASN A 630 -42.95 -2.19 -9.28
C ASN A 630 -42.49 -2.84 -7.96
N THR A 631 -42.78 -4.12 -7.75
CA THR A 631 -42.31 -4.87 -6.56
C THR A 631 -40.78 -5.02 -6.56
N PHE A 632 -40.20 -5.42 -7.69
CA PHE A 632 -38.75 -5.59 -7.82
C PHE A 632 -37.98 -4.26 -7.68
N LEU A 633 -38.54 -3.14 -8.14
CA LEU A 633 -37.95 -1.80 -8.03
C LEU A 633 -37.68 -1.37 -6.57
N PHE A 634 -38.45 -1.93 -5.64
CA PHE A 634 -38.24 -1.79 -4.21
C PHE A 634 -37.24 -2.81 -3.66
N ILE A 635 -37.38 -4.09 -4.03
CA ILE A 635 -36.47 -5.16 -3.58
C ILE A 635 -35.02 -4.83 -3.96
N VAL A 636 -34.79 -4.43 -5.22
CA VAL A 636 -33.46 -4.08 -5.75
C VAL A 636 -32.81 -2.93 -4.95
N ALA A 637 -33.60 -1.99 -4.43
CA ALA A 637 -33.09 -0.91 -3.59
C ALA A 637 -32.64 -1.37 -2.19
N VAL A 638 -33.19 -2.47 -1.68
CA VAL A 638 -32.86 -3.03 -0.35
C VAL A 638 -31.64 -3.95 -0.41
N ILE A 639 -31.41 -4.65 -1.53
CA ILE A 639 -30.35 -5.65 -1.68
C ILE A 639 -28.96 -5.16 -1.21
N PRO A 640 -28.44 -3.98 -1.62
CA PRO A 640 -27.12 -3.55 -1.19
C PRO A 640 -27.00 -3.34 0.33
N TYR A 641 -28.04 -2.79 0.95
CA TYR A 641 -28.08 -2.55 2.40
C TYR A 641 -28.23 -3.85 3.18
N ALA A 642 -29.02 -4.80 2.67
CA ALA A 642 -29.16 -6.14 3.25
C ALA A 642 -27.82 -6.90 3.19
N SER A 643 -27.12 -6.86 2.05
CA SER A 643 -25.78 -7.43 1.92
C SER A 643 -24.82 -6.85 2.97
N ARG A 644 -24.80 -5.53 3.16
CA ARG A 644 -23.96 -4.89 4.20
C ARG A 644 -24.35 -5.29 5.62
N LEU A 645 -25.65 -5.35 5.93
CA LEU A 645 -26.14 -5.81 7.22
C LEU A 645 -25.63 -7.24 7.52
N LEU A 646 -25.75 -8.16 6.56
CA LEU A 646 -25.28 -9.54 6.69
C LEU A 646 -23.76 -9.61 6.88
N GLN A 647 -22.98 -8.78 6.17
CA GLN A 647 -21.54 -8.68 6.38
C GLN A 647 -21.19 -8.20 7.80
N CYS A 648 -21.90 -7.20 8.32
CA CYS A 648 -21.69 -6.68 9.66
C CYS A 648 -22.05 -7.71 10.74
N LEU A 649 -23.18 -8.41 10.58
CA LEU A 649 -23.59 -9.50 11.47
C LEU A 649 -22.55 -10.63 11.47
N ARG A 650 -22.03 -11.01 10.30
CA ARG A 650 -20.98 -12.03 10.19
C ARG A 650 -19.74 -11.65 10.99
N ARG A 651 -19.26 -10.41 10.83
CA ARG A 651 -18.10 -9.91 11.58
C ARG A 651 -18.37 -9.80 13.07
N LEU A 652 -19.59 -9.46 13.49
CA LEU A 652 -19.99 -9.46 14.90
C LEU A 652 -19.84 -10.86 15.52
N PHE A 653 -20.33 -11.91 14.84
CA PHE A 653 -20.23 -13.29 15.34
C PHE A 653 -18.79 -13.84 15.30
N GLU A 654 -18.01 -13.53 14.27
CA GLU A 654 -16.65 -14.06 14.11
C GLU A 654 -15.59 -13.31 14.92
N GLU A 655 -15.62 -11.98 14.90
CA GLU A 655 -14.63 -11.12 15.57
C GLU A 655 -15.03 -10.83 17.03
N LYS A 656 -16.27 -11.16 17.43
CA LYS A 656 -16.86 -10.83 18.74
C LYS A 656 -16.75 -9.34 19.11
N ASN A 657 -16.68 -8.47 18.09
CA ASN A 657 -16.52 -7.04 18.28
C ASN A 657 -17.87 -6.31 18.18
N SER A 658 -18.33 -5.76 19.31
CA SER A 658 -19.59 -5.02 19.42
C SER A 658 -19.71 -3.81 18.49
N GLU A 659 -18.60 -3.18 18.08
CA GLU A 659 -18.62 -2.06 17.13
C GLU A 659 -19.24 -2.47 15.77
N GLN A 660 -19.05 -3.72 15.35
CA GLN A 660 -19.63 -4.22 14.09
C GLN A 660 -21.15 -4.36 14.18
N GLY A 661 -21.69 -4.60 15.38
CA GLY A 661 -23.13 -4.61 15.65
C GLY A 661 -23.76 -3.23 15.44
N TRP A 662 -23.12 -2.18 15.94
CA TRP A 662 -23.54 -0.78 15.71
C TRP A 662 -23.50 -0.42 14.22
N ASN A 663 -22.48 -0.87 13.50
CA ASN A 663 -22.43 -0.71 12.05
C ASN A 663 -23.58 -1.45 11.36
N GLY A 664 -23.95 -2.64 11.83
CA GLY A 664 -25.12 -3.39 11.36
C GLY A 664 -26.42 -2.61 11.58
N LEU A 665 -26.61 -2.03 12.76
CA LEU A 665 -27.78 -1.22 13.09
C LEU A 665 -27.99 -0.05 12.11
N LYS A 666 -26.89 0.56 11.64
CA LYS A 666 -26.94 1.62 10.61
C LYS A 666 -27.63 1.16 9.33
N TYR A 667 -27.23 0.01 8.81
CA TYR A 667 -27.81 -0.55 7.59
C TYR A 667 -29.23 -1.05 7.83
N PHE A 668 -29.53 -1.61 9.01
CA PHE A 668 -30.88 -1.99 9.39
C PHE A 668 -31.84 -0.80 9.40
N LEU A 669 -31.47 0.31 10.05
CA LEU A 669 -32.26 1.55 10.05
C LEU A 669 -32.48 2.08 8.63
N THR A 670 -31.48 1.96 7.76
CA THR A 670 -31.59 2.37 6.36
C THR A 670 -32.57 1.48 5.59
N ILE A 671 -32.58 0.17 5.82
CA ILE A 671 -33.55 -0.76 5.23
C ILE A 671 -34.96 -0.40 5.68
N VAL A 672 -35.18 -0.18 6.97
CA VAL A 672 -36.49 0.23 7.51
C VAL A 672 -36.95 1.54 6.89
N ALA A 673 -36.07 2.54 6.79
CA ALA A 673 -36.36 3.81 6.12
C ALA A 673 -36.79 3.63 4.65
N VAL A 674 -36.07 2.79 3.89
CA VAL A 674 -36.41 2.48 2.49
C VAL A 674 -37.75 1.76 2.36
N CYS A 675 -38.04 0.80 3.24
CA CYS A 675 -39.32 0.07 3.27
C CYS A 675 -40.50 0.98 3.64
N LEU A 676 -40.33 1.86 4.64
CA LEU A 676 -41.37 2.82 5.04
C LEU A 676 -41.64 3.85 3.93
N ARG A 677 -40.60 4.36 3.27
CA ARG A 677 -40.76 5.24 2.10
C ARG A 677 -41.53 4.55 0.97
N THR A 678 -41.28 3.26 0.79
CA THR A 678 -42.00 2.44 -0.19
C THR A 678 -43.49 2.34 0.17
N ALA A 679 -43.81 2.01 1.43
CA ALA A 679 -45.18 1.95 1.91
C ALA A 679 -45.94 3.28 1.71
N CYS A 680 -45.29 4.43 1.93
CA CYS A 680 -45.86 5.76 1.64
C CYS A 680 -46.23 5.96 0.16
N SER A 681 -45.42 5.45 -0.76
CA SER A 681 -45.64 5.62 -2.20
C SER A 681 -46.85 4.83 -2.71
N ILE A 682 -47.15 3.71 -2.04
CA ILE A 682 -48.26 2.79 -2.37
C ILE A 682 -49.56 3.27 -1.70
N GLN A 683 -49.54 3.58 -0.40
CA GLN A 683 -50.70 4.10 0.35
C GLN A 683 -50.74 5.63 0.36
N LYS A 684 -51.05 6.21 -0.79
CA LYS A 684 -51.23 7.67 -0.93
C LYS A 684 -52.39 8.15 -0.03
N GLY A 685 -52.10 9.04 0.93
CA GLY A 685 -53.11 9.73 1.75
C GLY A 685 -52.95 9.56 3.27
N GLN A 686 -52.17 8.59 3.73
CA GLN A 686 -51.93 8.39 5.18
C GLN A 686 -50.71 9.19 5.66
N ILE A 687 -50.97 10.27 6.42
CA ILE A 687 -49.94 11.15 6.99
C ILE A 687 -48.99 10.38 7.92
N LEU A 688 -49.50 9.38 8.64
CA LEU A 688 -48.75 8.58 9.59
C LEU A 688 -47.52 7.89 8.96
N TRP A 689 -47.67 7.25 7.80
CA TRP A 689 -46.55 6.61 7.11
C TRP A 689 -45.51 7.64 6.66
N LYS A 690 -45.95 8.80 6.17
CA LYS A 690 -45.03 9.89 5.77
C LYS A 690 -44.21 10.39 6.95
N VAL A 691 -44.84 10.54 8.12
CA VAL A 691 -44.16 10.93 9.36
C VAL A 691 -43.14 9.86 9.78
N PHE A 692 -43.54 8.58 9.81
CA PHE A 692 -42.60 7.51 10.15
C PHE A 692 -41.45 7.39 9.15
N ALA A 693 -41.72 7.47 7.85
CA ALA A 693 -40.69 7.46 6.81
C ALA A 693 -39.71 8.63 6.99
N ALA A 694 -40.20 9.84 7.28
CA ALA A 694 -39.34 10.99 7.54
C ALA A 694 -38.47 10.80 8.79
N ILE A 695 -39.04 10.33 9.90
CA ILE A 695 -38.31 10.09 11.17
C ILE A 695 -37.22 9.04 10.99
N PHE A 696 -37.56 7.85 10.48
CA PHE A 696 -36.59 6.77 10.32
C PHE A 696 -35.49 7.13 9.32
N SER A 697 -35.84 7.85 8.25
CA SER A 697 -34.84 8.24 7.26
C SER A 697 -33.93 9.36 7.78
N ALA A 698 -34.45 10.31 8.59
CA ALA A 698 -33.62 11.29 9.29
C ALA A 698 -32.69 10.61 10.31
N ALA A 699 -33.21 9.66 11.11
CA ALA A 699 -32.41 8.88 12.05
C ALA A 699 -31.30 8.08 11.34
N ALA A 700 -31.62 7.40 10.24
CA ALA A 700 -30.65 6.67 9.42
C ALA A 700 -29.58 7.61 8.83
N ALA A 701 -29.97 8.80 8.36
CA ALA A 701 -29.04 9.79 7.83
C ALA A 701 -28.09 10.35 8.92
N ILE A 702 -28.62 10.70 10.10
CA ILE A 702 -27.84 11.20 11.24
C ILE A 702 -26.85 10.14 11.70
N PHE A 703 -27.32 8.91 11.94
CA PHE A 703 -26.47 7.83 12.41
C PHE A 703 -25.39 7.45 11.39
N SER A 704 -25.73 7.44 10.11
CA SER A 704 -24.74 7.21 9.05
C SER A 704 -23.73 8.35 8.95
N THR A 705 -24.14 9.60 9.12
CA THR A 705 -23.24 10.76 9.12
C THR A 705 -22.27 10.72 10.30
N TYR A 706 -22.76 10.37 11.48
CA TYR A 706 -21.92 10.12 12.65
C TYR A 706 -20.88 9.03 12.37
N TRP A 707 -21.32 7.91 11.79
CA TRP A 707 -20.44 6.80 11.44
C TRP A 707 -19.33 7.21 10.46
N ASP A 708 -19.69 7.94 9.40
CA ASP A 708 -18.73 8.44 8.41
C ASP A 708 -17.65 9.30 9.07
N PHE A 709 -18.03 10.23 9.95
CA PHE A 709 -17.08 11.14 10.57
C PHE A 709 -16.23 10.48 11.65
N VAL A 710 -16.83 9.71 12.55
CA VAL A 710 -16.14 9.18 13.73
C VAL A 710 -15.38 7.89 13.41
N HIS A 711 -16.04 6.91 12.78
CA HIS A 711 -15.44 5.59 12.58
C HIS A 711 -14.70 5.48 11.24
N ASP A 712 -15.33 5.92 10.15
CA ASP A 712 -14.72 5.77 8.82
C ASP A 712 -13.58 6.76 8.61
N TRP A 713 -13.79 8.04 8.96
CA TRP A 713 -12.79 9.09 8.80
C TRP A 713 -12.00 9.38 10.07
N GLY A 714 -12.35 8.85 11.25
CA GLY A 714 -11.58 9.08 12.47
C GLY A 714 -11.53 10.55 12.93
N LEU A 715 -12.48 11.38 12.50
CA LEU A 715 -12.59 12.81 12.82
C LEU A 715 -13.49 13.03 14.05
N LEU A 716 -13.79 14.30 14.35
CA LEU A 716 -14.56 14.76 15.52
C LEU A 716 -13.93 14.44 16.88
N ASN A 717 -12.61 14.22 16.91
CA ASN A 717 -11.90 14.11 18.17
C ASN A 717 -11.80 15.48 18.87
N ARG A 718 -12.28 15.57 20.12
CA ARG A 718 -12.20 16.78 20.98
C ARG A 718 -10.96 16.79 21.87
N SER A 719 -10.08 15.80 21.80
CA SER A 719 -8.81 15.80 22.55
C SER A 719 -7.58 16.03 21.67
N SER A 720 -7.73 16.08 20.35
CA SER A 720 -6.63 16.29 19.40
C SER A 720 -6.15 17.75 19.35
N GLU A 721 -4.87 17.95 19.01
CA GLU A 721 -4.27 19.25 18.73
C GLU A 721 -5.03 19.95 17.56
N ASN A 722 -5.34 19.11 16.58
CA ASN A 722 -6.37 19.22 15.56
C ASN A 722 -7.80 19.44 16.05
N ARG A 723 -8.30 20.61 16.49
CA ARG A 723 -9.71 20.66 16.96
C ARG A 723 -10.71 20.09 15.93
N TRP A 724 -11.43 19.02 16.34
CA TRP A 724 -12.38 18.23 15.52
C TRP A 724 -11.76 17.40 14.37
N LEU A 725 -10.44 17.43 14.21
CA LEU A 725 -9.68 16.66 13.24
C LEU A 725 -8.72 15.70 13.95
N ARG A 726 -8.05 14.83 13.20
CA ARG A 726 -6.96 13.99 13.73
C ARG A 726 -5.70 14.83 13.93
N ASP A 727 -4.79 14.32 14.77
CA ASP A 727 -3.46 14.93 14.97
C ASP A 727 -2.60 14.79 13.70
N LYS A 728 -2.67 13.64 13.04
CA LYS A 728 -2.01 13.38 11.76
C LYS A 728 -2.99 13.51 10.60
N LEU A 729 -2.63 14.33 9.62
CA LEU A 729 -3.38 14.57 8.39
C LEU A 729 -2.42 14.39 7.21
N LEU A 730 -2.78 13.58 6.21
CA LEU A 730 -1.96 13.42 5.00
C LEU A 730 -2.12 14.60 4.04
N VAL A 731 -3.31 15.22 4.02
CA VAL A 731 -3.56 16.44 3.26
C VAL A 731 -3.14 17.64 4.13
N PRO A 732 -2.17 18.47 3.69
CA PRO A 732 -1.67 19.58 4.50
C PRO A 732 -2.73 20.64 4.84
N GLN A 733 -3.76 20.77 3.99
CA GLN A 733 -4.79 21.80 4.10
C GLN A 733 -5.98 21.30 4.95
N LYS A 734 -6.12 21.86 6.16
CA LYS A 734 -7.23 21.54 7.09
C LYS A 734 -8.61 21.83 6.49
N ASN A 735 -8.73 22.90 5.70
CA ASN A 735 -9.99 23.31 5.06
C ASN A 735 -10.61 22.21 4.19
N VAL A 736 -9.78 21.36 3.57
CA VAL A 736 -10.26 20.25 2.72
C VAL A 736 -11.11 19.27 3.53
N TYR A 737 -10.73 18.98 4.78
CA TYR A 737 -11.48 18.09 5.67
C TYR A 737 -12.82 18.70 6.06
N PHE A 738 -12.84 19.98 6.45
CA PHE A 738 -14.10 20.66 6.81
C PHE A 738 -15.05 20.80 5.62
N ILE A 739 -14.54 21.15 4.43
CA ILE A 739 -15.33 21.19 3.19
C ILE A 739 -15.90 19.80 2.89
N ALA A 740 -15.10 18.74 3.00
CA ALA A 740 -15.57 17.38 2.79
C ALA A 740 -16.65 16.97 3.80
N MET A 741 -16.54 17.38 5.07
CA MET A 741 -17.57 17.15 6.08
C MET A 741 -18.88 17.86 5.71
N ILE A 742 -18.83 19.15 5.39
CA ILE A 742 -20.02 19.91 4.98
C ILE A 742 -20.65 19.28 3.74
N LEU A 743 -19.84 18.96 2.73
CA LEU A 743 -20.33 18.36 1.50
C LEU A 743 -20.94 16.97 1.73
N ASN A 744 -20.36 16.14 2.62
CA ASN A 744 -20.93 14.84 2.96
C ASN A 744 -22.32 14.99 3.60
N VAL A 745 -22.50 15.96 4.49
CA VAL A 745 -23.81 16.26 5.12
C VAL A 745 -24.81 16.72 4.06
N LEU A 746 -24.46 17.72 3.24
CA LEU A 746 -25.36 18.27 2.22
C LEU A 746 -25.81 17.20 1.22
N LEU A 747 -24.87 16.43 0.67
CA LEU A 747 -25.18 15.39 -0.30
C LEU A 747 -25.92 14.20 0.33
N ARG A 748 -25.70 13.94 1.62
CA ARG A 748 -26.44 12.91 2.36
C ARG A 748 -27.85 13.33 2.73
N PHE A 749 -28.21 14.60 2.65
CA PHE A 749 -29.60 15.03 2.72
C PHE A 749 -30.25 15.19 1.35
N ALA A 750 -29.50 15.06 0.25
CA ALA A 750 -30.04 15.16 -1.11
C ALA A 750 -31.09 14.07 -1.41
N TRP A 751 -31.07 12.92 -0.73
CA TRP A 751 -32.12 11.90 -0.90
C TRP A 751 -33.47 12.31 -0.30
N ILE A 752 -33.53 13.29 0.62
CA ILE A 752 -34.81 13.85 1.12
C ILE A 752 -35.65 14.41 -0.03
N GLN A 753 -34.99 14.91 -1.08
CA GLN A 753 -35.64 15.38 -2.30
C GLN A 753 -36.50 14.29 -2.96
N THR A 754 -36.14 13.00 -2.80
CA THR A 754 -36.91 11.86 -3.31
C THR A 754 -38.06 11.43 -2.41
N VAL A 755 -38.18 12.00 -1.20
CA VAL A 755 -39.30 11.77 -0.27
C VAL A 755 -40.32 12.88 -0.34
N MET A 756 -39.87 14.12 -0.59
CA MET A 756 -40.69 15.31 -0.55
C MET A 756 -41.39 15.63 -1.88
N ASP A 757 -41.19 14.82 -2.93
CA ASP A 757 -41.76 15.01 -4.28
C ASP A 757 -41.65 16.46 -4.78
N PHE A 758 -40.48 17.09 -4.61
CA PHE A 758 -40.26 18.44 -5.12
C PHE A 758 -40.28 18.42 -6.65
N ASN A 759 -41.41 18.83 -7.24
CA ASN A 759 -41.56 19.00 -8.68
C ASN A 759 -40.87 20.30 -9.12
N PHE A 760 -39.65 20.19 -9.62
CA PHE A 760 -38.99 21.30 -10.30
C PHE A 760 -39.54 21.41 -11.73
N THR A 761 -40.31 22.46 -12.01
CA THR A 761 -40.93 22.71 -13.32
C THR A 761 -39.93 22.83 -14.48
N PHE A 762 -38.65 23.07 -14.18
CA PHE A 762 -37.60 23.27 -15.19
C PHE A 762 -36.83 22.00 -15.61
N MET A 763 -36.99 20.86 -14.91
CA MET A 763 -36.25 19.62 -15.22
C MET A 763 -37.15 18.39 -15.27
N HIS A 764 -36.96 17.56 -16.29
CA HIS A 764 -37.61 16.25 -16.38
C HIS A 764 -37.18 15.34 -15.21
N THR A 765 -38.13 14.54 -14.68
CA THR A 765 -37.92 13.69 -13.50
C THR A 765 -36.71 12.76 -13.64
N GLN A 766 -36.51 12.16 -14.81
CA GLN A 766 -35.38 11.24 -15.06
C GLN A 766 -34.01 11.96 -14.98
N THR A 767 -33.94 13.21 -15.43
CA THR A 767 -32.73 14.04 -15.31
C THR A 767 -32.40 14.31 -13.85
N MET A 768 -33.40 14.65 -13.04
CA MET A 768 -33.24 14.86 -11.60
C MET A 768 -32.75 13.59 -10.90
N VAL A 769 -33.32 12.42 -11.22
CA VAL A 769 -32.87 11.13 -10.70
C VAL A 769 -31.40 10.87 -11.07
N ALA A 770 -31.00 11.14 -12.32
CA ALA A 770 -29.62 10.97 -12.77
C ALA A 770 -28.65 11.93 -12.07
N VAL A 771 -29.04 13.18 -11.84
CA VAL A 771 -28.23 14.17 -11.09
C VAL A 771 -28.04 13.73 -9.64
N VAL A 772 -29.11 13.34 -8.94
CA VAL A 772 -29.02 12.88 -7.55
C VAL A 772 -28.16 11.61 -7.44
N ALA A 773 -28.32 10.67 -8.36
CA ALA A 773 -27.47 9.47 -8.42
C ALA A 773 -26.00 9.81 -8.66
N SER A 774 -25.71 10.76 -9.56
CA SER A 774 -24.34 11.23 -9.84
C SER A 774 -23.71 11.89 -8.62
N LEU A 775 -24.46 12.71 -7.89
CA LEU A 775 -24.01 13.33 -6.64
C LEU A 775 -23.71 12.30 -5.55
N GLU A 776 -24.51 11.24 -5.43
CA GLU A 776 -24.26 10.14 -4.49
C GLU A 776 -22.98 9.36 -4.86
N ILE A 777 -22.70 9.15 -6.15
CA ILE A 777 -21.45 8.53 -6.62
C ILE A 777 -20.24 9.43 -6.28
N ILE A 778 -20.34 10.74 -6.50
CA ILE A 778 -19.28 11.69 -6.14
C ILE A 778 -19.05 11.70 -4.63
N ARG A 779 -20.12 11.75 -3.83
CA ARG A 779 -20.06 11.69 -2.35
C ARG A 779 -19.32 10.43 -1.88
N ARG A 780 -19.64 9.27 -2.45
CA ARG A 780 -18.95 8.01 -2.15
C ARG A 780 -17.48 8.05 -2.57
N GLY A 781 -17.18 8.66 -3.72
CA GLY A 781 -15.80 8.87 -4.16
C GLY A 781 -14.99 9.71 -3.18
N ILE A 782 -15.58 10.72 -2.54
CA ILE A 782 -14.95 11.50 -1.46
C ILE A 782 -14.74 10.64 -0.22
N TRP A 783 -15.77 9.87 0.18
CA TRP A 783 -15.69 8.95 1.32
C TRP A 783 -14.55 7.93 1.15
N ASN A 784 -14.35 7.40 -0.07
CA ASN A 784 -13.27 6.45 -0.37
C ASN A 784 -11.89 7.00 -0.01
N PHE A 785 -11.62 8.27 -0.35
CA PHE A 785 -10.34 8.91 -0.06
C PHE A 785 -10.03 8.92 1.43
N PHE A 786 -10.92 9.52 2.24
CA PHE A 786 -10.73 9.68 3.67
C PHE A 786 -10.82 8.36 4.45
N ARG A 787 -11.63 7.39 3.99
CA ARG A 787 -11.70 6.06 4.59
C ARG A 787 -10.36 5.33 4.49
N LEU A 788 -9.73 5.35 3.31
CA LEU A 788 -8.43 4.72 3.10
C LEU A 788 -7.30 5.48 3.78
N GLU A 789 -7.38 6.80 3.83
CA GLU A 789 -6.47 7.63 4.61
C GLU A 789 -6.50 7.24 6.10
N ASN A 790 -7.70 7.10 6.68
CA ASN A 790 -7.87 6.69 8.07
C ASN A 790 -7.29 5.29 8.33
N GLU A 791 -7.56 4.34 7.43
CA GLU A 791 -7.03 2.98 7.52
C GLU A 791 -5.49 2.96 7.43
N HIS A 792 -4.93 3.79 6.55
CA HIS A 792 -3.48 3.94 6.44
C HIS A 792 -2.87 4.51 7.73
N LEU A 793 -3.46 5.56 8.30
CA LEU A 793 -3.00 6.15 9.55
C LEU A 793 -3.09 5.18 10.73
N ASN A 794 -4.12 4.34 10.78
CA ASN A 794 -4.24 3.27 11.78
C ASN A 794 -3.12 2.21 11.62
N ASN A 795 -2.75 1.88 10.37
CA ASN A 795 -1.62 0.99 10.11
C ASN A 795 -0.27 1.63 10.45
N VAL A 796 -0.09 2.93 10.16
CA VAL A 796 1.09 3.72 10.58
C VAL A 796 1.20 3.75 12.11
N GLY A 797 0.09 3.98 12.83
CA GLY A 797 0.07 3.97 14.29
C GLY A 797 0.49 2.64 14.92
N LYS A 798 0.35 1.53 14.18
CA LYS A 798 0.79 0.18 14.58
C LYS A 798 2.11 -0.25 13.91
N TYR A 799 2.79 0.64 13.19
CA TYR A 799 4.01 0.37 12.39
C TYR A 799 3.88 -0.83 11.43
N ARG A 800 2.66 -1.11 10.95
CA ARG A 800 2.33 -2.30 10.15
C ARG A 800 2.51 -2.01 8.66
N ALA A 801 3.72 -2.23 8.16
CA ALA A 801 4.04 -2.13 6.74
C ALA A 801 3.73 -3.42 5.93
N PHE A 802 3.44 -4.54 6.60
CA PHE A 802 3.20 -5.84 5.96
C PHE A 802 2.04 -6.61 6.60
N LYS A 803 1.43 -7.51 5.82
CA LYS A 803 0.26 -8.30 6.22
C LYS A 803 0.80 -9.60 6.74
N SER A 804 0.29 -10.09 7.86
CA SER A 804 0.61 -11.43 8.31
C SER A 804 0.20 -12.42 7.23
N VAL A 805 1.17 -13.14 6.68
CA VAL A 805 0.92 -14.23 5.73
C VAL A 805 0.58 -15.46 6.58
N PRO A 806 -0.58 -16.10 6.38
CA PRO A 806 -0.90 -17.31 7.12
C PRO A 806 0.10 -18.41 6.75
N LEU A 807 0.82 -18.91 7.74
CA LEU A 807 1.75 -20.01 7.58
C LEU A 807 0.99 -21.32 7.34
N PRO A 808 1.55 -22.24 6.53
CA PRO A 808 0.86 -23.47 6.18
C PRO A 808 0.74 -24.48 7.33
N PHE A 809 1.67 -24.46 8.29
CA PHE A 809 1.69 -25.42 9.39
C PHE A 809 1.40 -24.73 10.72
N THR A 810 0.50 -25.32 11.50
CA THR A 810 0.26 -24.98 12.91
C THR A 810 0.84 -26.08 13.79
N TYR A 811 1.69 -25.70 14.74
CA TYR A 811 2.20 -26.59 15.76
C TYR A 811 1.17 -26.66 16.87
N GLY A 812 0.78 -27.85 17.31
CA GLY A 812 -0.02 -27.98 18.53
C GLY A 812 0.78 -27.36 19.67
N GLU A 813 0.25 -26.32 20.32
CA GLU A 813 0.75 -25.95 21.64
C GLU A 813 0.47 -27.16 22.53
N ASN A 814 1.52 -27.80 23.03
CA ASN A 814 1.40 -28.67 24.19
C ASN A 814 0.67 -27.84 25.26
N GLY A 815 -0.38 -28.43 25.84
CA GLY A 815 -1.20 -27.84 26.89
C GLY A 815 -0.45 -27.71 28.22
N ASP A 816 0.69 -27.03 28.20
CA ASP A 816 1.50 -26.67 29.37
C ASP A 816 1.61 -25.15 29.41
N LYS A 817 0.49 -24.52 29.75
CA LYS A 817 0.48 -23.28 30.54
C LYS A 817 -0.57 -23.47 31.62
N ASP A 818 -0.03 -23.87 32.76
CA ASP A 818 -0.67 -24.04 34.06
C ASP A 818 -1.43 -22.77 34.51
N ASP A 819 -2.53 -23.03 35.24
CA ASP A 819 -3.27 -22.24 36.24
C ASP A 819 -3.66 -20.77 36.00
#